data_AF-A0A7W1YY33-F1
#
_entry.id   AF-A0A7W1YY33-F1
#
_cell.length_a   1.000
_cell.length_b   1.000
_cell.length_c   1.000
_cell.angle_alpha   90.00
_cell.angle_beta   90.00
_cell.angle_gamma   90.00
#
_symmetry.space_group_name_H-M   'P 1'
#
loop_
_entity.id
_entity.type
_entity.pdbx_description
1 polymer ?
#
loop_
_entity_poly.entity_id
_entity_poly.type
_entity_poly.pdbx_seq_one_letter_code
_entity_poly.pdbx_strand_id
1 'polypeptide(L)'
;MEESFDTIVRDAEHLESLRAYIAGNPEKAGLRKGEVALEVRRMLVAEGRQSRPAGSPSAESGWKPDFRLRRAKRLGFSDRQLAHSLGSNESEIRRERIAAGVIPTYRLVDTCAAEFEAYTPYYYSTYGSENEIRPNDKRKIMILGGGPNRIGQGIEFDYCCVHAAFALRELGIETIMVNSNPETVSTDYDTSDKLYFEPLTHEDVLNIYEQEKPEGVIVQFGGQTPLNLAAGLKAAGVPIIGTQPESIELAEDRKLFAEMLDRLELRQTPSGSAVSEDEAIAIAERIGYPVLVRPSFVLGGRAMELVYHADDLRRYMRSAIEVSPERPVLVDRFLEDAIEVDVDCIADGERAVIGAIMEHIEEAGIHSGDSACVVPTFSLSQKILDEIAAATKAMARELQVRGLMNVQFAVKDEKLYVLEVNPRASRTVPFVSKAIGIPLAKLAAKVMTGMSLGELGFTEEILPPHYSVKEAVFPFLRFEGVNISLGPEMKSTGEVMGIDADLGLAYAKSQLASSWPLPRAGNVFVSVKDGDKRNAVAVAREFAELGFGIIATSGTAAALAAHGVEVTKVFKIAEGRPNVLDFVKNSQIQFIINTPSGKIPREDEVKIRTAALAQRIPIMTTLRAAEASAKGIRSLQKAPMTVKSLQEYHGSQASSLTRPTGFQPVGS
;
A
#
# COMPACT_ATOMS: atom_id res chain seq x y z
N MET A 1 -10.08 21.06 -40.09
CA MET A 1 -10.59 20.09 -39.11
C MET A 1 -12.00 20.52 -38.79
N GLU A 2 -12.97 19.62 -38.89
CA GLU A 2 -14.32 19.88 -38.38
C GLU A 2 -14.20 20.20 -36.88
N GLU A 3 -14.74 21.34 -36.46
CA GLU A 3 -14.78 21.75 -35.06
C GLU A 3 -15.79 20.88 -34.33
N SER A 4 -15.31 19.80 -33.70
CA SER A 4 -16.07 18.98 -32.77
C SER A 4 -15.74 19.37 -31.33
N PHE A 5 -16.77 19.68 -30.54
CA PHE A 5 -16.66 19.96 -29.10
C PHE A 5 -16.40 18.71 -28.24
N ASP A 6 -16.36 17.53 -28.86
CA ASP A 6 -16.12 16.23 -28.22
C ASP A 6 -14.73 15.69 -28.55
N THR A 7 -13.67 16.43 -28.20
CA THR A 7 -12.30 15.95 -28.33
C THR A 7 -11.78 15.43 -26.99
N ILE A 8 -11.49 14.13 -26.92
CA ILE A 8 -10.89 13.50 -25.73
C ILE A 8 -9.44 13.95 -25.58
N VAL A 9 -9.15 14.59 -24.45
CA VAL A 9 -7.80 15.00 -24.06
C VAL A 9 -7.01 13.80 -23.58
N ARG A 10 -5.83 13.55 -24.17
CA ARG A 10 -5.05 12.32 -23.95
C ARG A 10 -3.78 12.53 -23.11
N ASP A 11 -3.34 13.76 -22.94
CA ASP A 11 -2.18 14.13 -22.12
C ASP A 11 -2.24 15.61 -21.69
N ALA A 12 -1.31 16.00 -20.80
CA ALA A 12 -1.28 17.33 -20.20
C ALA A 12 -0.87 18.43 -21.20
N GLU A 13 -0.03 18.11 -22.18
CA GLU A 13 0.43 19.08 -23.19
C GLU A 13 -0.69 19.38 -24.20
N HIS A 14 -1.47 18.36 -24.54
CA HIS A 14 -2.71 18.49 -25.31
C HIS A 14 -3.77 19.29 -24.53
N LEU A 15 -3.89 19.11 -23.20
CA LEU A 15 -4.77 19.94 -22.37
C LEU A 15 -4.36 21.42 -22.36
N GLU A 16 -3.06 21.69 -22.17
CA GLU A 16 -2.48 23.04 -22.16
C GLU A 16 -2.67 23.74 -23.51
N SER A 17 -2.40 23.04 -24.63
CA SER A 17 -2.59 23.60 -25.97
C SER A 17 -4.06 23.94 -26.27
N LEU A 18 -5.00 23.09 -25.86
CA LEU A 18 -6.43 23.36 -26.00
C LEU A 18 -6.88 24.54 -25.12
N ARG A 19 -6.38 24.64 -23.88
CA ARG A 19 -6.62 25.78 -22.99
C ARG A 19 -6.08 27.09 -23.57
N ALA A 20 -4.86 27.08 -24.10
CA ALA A 20 -4.23 28.23 -24.74
C ALA A 20 -5.00 28.64 -26.01
N TYR A 21 -5.43 27.68 -26.81
CA TYR A 21 -6.24 27.92 -28.01
C TYR A 21 -7.59 28.55 -27.66
N ILE A 22 -8.31 28.02 -26.67
CA ILE A 22 -9.60 28.56 -26.20
C ILE A 22 -9.42 29.96 -25.61
N ALA A 23 -8.36 30.17 -24.82
CA ALA A 23 -8.03 31.49 -24.26
C ALA A 23 -7.71 32.53 -25.34
N GLY A 24 -7.05 32.12 -26.43
CA GLY A 24 -6.76 32.97 -27.57
C GLY A 24 -7.93 33.18 -28.55
N ASN A 25 -8.93 32.29 -28.54
CA ASN A 25 -10.04 32.27 -29.52
C ASN A 25 -11.41 32.06 -28.86
N PRO A 26 -11.81 32.86 -27.85
CA PRO A 26 -13.01 32.63 -27.05
C PRO A 26 -14.30 32.58 -27.88
N GLU A 27 -14.43 33.45 -28.88
CA GLU A 27 -15.66 33.54 -29.69
C GLU A 27 -15.88 32.32 -30.59
N LYS A 28 -14.80 31.66 -31.04
CA LYS A 28 -14.88 30.42 -31.84
C LYS A 28 -15.28 29.22 -30.99
N ALA A 29 -14.95 29.25 -29.70
CA ALA A 29 -15.37 28.25 -28.73
C ALA A 29 -16.79 28.48 -28.17
N GLY A 30 -17.55 29.45 -28.71
CA GLY A 30 -18.89 29.81 -28.24
C GLY A 30 -18.92 30.61 -26.93
N LEU A 31 -17.78 31.20 -26.52
CA LEU A 31 -17.61 31.90 -25.26
C LEU A 31 -17.64 33.43 -25.46
N ARG A 32 -18.40 34.16 -24.66
CA ARG A 32 -18.41 35.63 -24.69
C ARG A 32 -17.14 36.20 -24.04
N LYS A 33 -16.79 37.44 -24.38
CA LYS A 33 -15.63 38.15 -23.83
C LYS A 33 -15.72 38.22 -22.28
N GLY A 34 -14.95 37.37 -21.59
CA GLY A 34 -14.98 37.20 -20.13
C GLY A 34 -15.42 35.82 -19.62
N GLU A 35 -15.92 34.94 -20.50
CA GLU A 35 -16.25 33.54 -20.24
C GLU A 35 -15.08 32.61 -20.63
N VAL A 36 -13.88 32.76 -20.07
CA VAL A 36 -12.86 31.68 -20.17
C VAL A 36 -12.20 31.50 -18.81
N ALA A 37 -12.11 30.23 -18.42
CA ALA A 37 -11.66 29.69 -17.14
C ALA A 37 -12.60 30.02 -15.97
N LEU A 38 -13.08 28.97 -15.29
CA LEU A 38 -13.71 29.05 -13.98
C LEU A 38 -12.69 29.57 -12.97
N GLU A 39 -12.39 30.87 -13.00
CA GLU A 39 -11.78 31.57 -11.88
C GLU A 39 -12.84 31.70 -10.79
N VAL A 40 -12.67 30.95 -9.71
CA VAL A 40 -13.53 30.96 -8.52
C VAL A 40 -13.81 32.39 -8.01
N ARG A 41 -12.85 33.32 -8.17
CA ARG A 41 -13.02 34.74 -7.84
C ARG A 41 -14.11 35.45 -8.65
N ARG A 42 -14.31 35.14 -9.93
CA ARG A 42 -15.37 35.78 -10.75
C ARG A 42 -16.77 35.29 -10.37
N MET A 43 -16.89 34.05 -9.91
CA MET A 43 -18.18 33.48 -9.45
C MET A 43 -18.67 34.12 -8.15
N LEU A 44 -17.74 34.51 -7.28
CA LEU A 44 -18.06 35.13 -6.00
C LEU A 44 -18.30 36.65 -6.10
N VAL A 45 -18.07 37.27 -7.27
CA VAL A 45 -18.16 38.72 -7.48
C VAL A 45 -19.36 39.15 -8.35
N ALA A 46 -20.06 38.23 -9.03
CA ALA A 46 -21.22 38.60 -9.84
C ALA A 46 -22.46 38.94 -8.97
N GLU A 47 -22.63 40.22 -8.67
CA GLU A 47 -23.76 41.05 -9.15
C GLU A 47 -23.61 42.48 -8.60
N GLY A 48 -23.07 43.35 -9.44
CA GLY A 48 -23.40 44.77 -9.41
C GLY A 48 -24.32 45.06 -10.59
N ARG A 49 -25.64 45.09 -10.38
CA ARG A 49 -26.59 45.99 -11.10
C ARG A 49 -28.03 45.89 -10.55
N GLN A 50 -28.35 46.90 -9.74
CA GLN A 50 -29.60 47.65 -9.61
C GLN A 50 -30.89 47.02 -9.02
N SER A 51 -31.27 47.67 -7.92
CA SER A 51 -32.59 47.85 -7.29
C SER A 51 -33.82 47.90 -8.20
N ARG A 52 -34.94 47.33 -7.70
CA ARG A 52 -36.28 47.95 -7.78
C ARG A 52 -37.09 47.65 -6.50
N PRO A 53 -37.80 48.63 -5.92
CA PRO A 53 -38.67 48.44 -4.75
C PRO A 53 -40.15 48.24 -5.13
N ALA A 54 -40.88 47.52 -4.25
CA ALA A 54 -42.27 47.71 -3.81
C ALA A 54 -43.11 46.41 -3.77
N GLY A 55 -43.55 46.04 -2.56
CA GLY A 55 -44.62 45.04 -2.31
C GLY A 55 -44.33 44.06 -1.16
N SER A 56 -44.46 44.51 0.10
CA SER A 56 -44.34 43.76 1.37
C SER A 56 -45.46 42.72 1.57
N PRO A 57 -45.36 41.73 2.51
CA PRO A 57 -44.47 41.65 3.68
C PRO A 57 -43.60 40.39 3.78
N SER A 58 -42.29 40.62 3.79
CA SER A 58 -41.30 39.80 4.50
C SER A 58 -40.93 40.52 5.80
N ALA A 59 -41.34 39.96 6.92
CA ALA A 59 -40.72 40.12 8.23
C ALA A 59 -41.18 38.87 8.99
N GLU A 60 -40.38 37.81 9.09
CA GLU A 60 -39.44 37.59 10.18
C GLU A 60 -38.39 36.54 9.75
N SER A 61 -37.09 36.89 9.79
CA SER A 61 -35.95 35.97 10.03
C SER A 61 -34.59 36.56 9.67
N GLY A 62 -34.51 37.67 8.92
CA GLY A 62 -33.21 38.26 8.56
C GLY A 62 -32.32 37.36 7.67
N TRP A 63 -32.88 36.30 7.09
CA TRP A 63 -32.18 35.37 6.21
C TRP A 63 -31.87 36.02 4.86
N LYS A 64 -30.58 36.17 4.52
CA LYS A 64 -30.10 36.47 3.16
C LYS A 64 -29.44 35.20 2.60
N PRO A 65 -30.08 34.46 1.68
CA PRO A 65 -29.45 33.30 1.08
C PRO A 65 -28.21 33.70 0.28
N ASP A 66 -27.06 33.06 0.55
CA ASP A 66 -25.87 33.19 -0.29
C ASP A 66 -26.02 32.30 -1.54
N PHE A 67 -26.64 32.87 -2.57
CA PHE A 67 -26.82 32.21 -3.86
C PHE A 67 -25.49 31.84 -4.55
N ARG A 68 -24.36 32.44 -4.15
CA ARG A 68 -23.05 32.20 -4.77
C ARG A 68 -22.43 30.91 -4.21
N LEU A 69 -22.47 30.71 -2.89
CA LEU A 69 -22.00 29.46 -2.27
C LEU A 69 -22.82 28.26 -2.75
N ARG A 70 -24.16 28.35 -2.74
CA ARG A 70 -25.00 27.23 -3.22
C ARG A 70 -24.74 26.90 -4.69
N ARG A 71 -24.54 27.91 -5.54
CA ARG A 71 -24.21 27.70 -6.94
C ARG A 71 -22.84 27.05 -7.10
N ALA A 72 -21.83 27.49 -6.36
CA ALA A 72 -20.50 26.91 -6.41
C ALA A 72 -20.51 25.43 -5.99
N LYS A 73 -21.19 25.09 -4.89
CA LYS A 73 -21.32 23.70 -4.45
C LYS A 73 -22.08 22.81 -5.44
N ARG A 74 -23.13 23.32 -6.10
CA ARG A 74 -23.83 22.61 -7.20
C ARG A 74 -22.95 22.34 -8.41
N LEU A 75 -21.89 23.12 -8.61
CA LEU A 75 -20.92 22.93 -9.68
C LEU A 75 -19.75 22.02 -9.27
N GLY A 76 -19.78 21.47 -8.06
CA GLY A 76 -18.78 20.51 -7.58
C GLY A 76 -17.53 21.13 -6.94
N PHE A 77 -17.53 22.44 -6.63
CA PHE A 77 -16.40 23.05 -5.92
C PHE A 77 -16.32 22.54 -4.48
N SER A 78 -15.15 22.08 -4.05
CA SER A 78 -14.90 21.71 -2.65
C SER A 78 -14.70 22.93 -1.76
N ASP A 79 -14.94 22.78 -0.46
CA ASP A 79 -14.72 23.82 0.53
C ASP A 79 -13.24 24.27 0.52
N ARG A 80 -12.32 23.34 0.26
CA ARG A 80 -10.88 23.62 0.06
C ARG A 80 -10.58 24.48 -1.16
N GLN A 81 -11.21 24.19 -2.31
CA GLN A 81 -11.01 24.99 -3.53
C GLN A 81 -11.55 26.42 -3.37
N LEU A 82 -12.70 26.55 -2.70
CA LEU A 82 -13.28 27.84 -2.36
C LEU A 82 -12.38 28.62 -1.39
N ALA A 83 -11.88 27.96 -0.34
CA ALA A 83 -10.98 28.56 0.64
C ALA A 83 -9.70 29.10 -0.01
N HIS A 84 -9.04 28.28 -0.84
CA HIS A 84 -7.84 28.70 -1.58
C HIS A 84 -8.10 29.94 -2.44
N SER A 85 -9.21 29.96 -3.15
CA SER A 85 -9.54 31.04 -4.08
C SER A 85 -9.94 32.35 -3.39
N LEU A 86 -10.55 32.22 -2.21
CA LEU A 86 -10.97 33.33 -1.36
C LEU A 86 -9.85 33.83 -0.45
N GLY A 87 -8.74 33.10 -0.33
CA GLY A 87 -7.72 33.38 0.68
C GLY A 87 -8.23 33.18 2.11
N SER A 88 -9.15 32.22 2.30
CA SER A 88 -9.72 31.80 3.58
C SER A 88 -9.26 30.37 3.92
N ASN A 89 -9.74 29.80 5.04
CA ASN A 89 -9.50 28.40 5.39
C ASN A 89 -10.72 27.51 5.12
N GLU A 90 -10.47 26.22 4.90
CA GLU A 90 -11.50 25.22 4.58
C GLU A 90 -12.59 25.14 5.65
N SER A 91 -12.21 25.21 6.93
CA SER A 91 -13.14 25.18 8.06
C SER A 91 -14.06 26.41 8.13
N GLU A 92 -13.59 27.59 7.72
CA GLU A 92 -14.40 28.81 7.60
C GLU A 92 -15.45 28.65 6.52
N ILE A 93 -15.04 28.23 5.31
CA ILE A 93 -15.98 27.99 4.21
C ILE A 93 -17.04 26.96 4.62
N ARG A 94 -16.64 25.87 5.27
CA ARG A 94 -17.58 24.87 5.78
C ARG A 94 -18.59 25.48 6.76
N ARG A 95 -18.14 26.28 7.73
CA ARG A 95 -19.03 26.93 8.72
C ARG A 95 -20.00 27.90 8.04
N GLU A 96 -19.51 28.73 7.12
CA GLU A 96 -20.35 29.67 6.37
C GLU A 96 -21.39 28.93 5.52
N ARG A 97 -20.96 27.87 4.83
CA ARG A 97 -21.82 27.00 4.03
C ARG A 97 -22.94 26.38 4.86
N ILE A 98 -22.61 25.81 6.04
CA ILE A 98 -23.60 25.23 6.96
C ILE A 98 -24.53 26.31 7.52
N ALA A 99 -24.00 27.45 7.95
CA ALA A 99 -24.80 28.57 8.47
C ALA A 99 -25.77 29.14 7.43
N ALA A 100 -25.41 29.07 6.14
CA ALA A 100 -26.26 29.46 5.01
C ALA A 100 -27.29 28.37 4.62
N GLY A 101 -27.31 27.22 5.28
CA GLY A 101 -28.18 26.08 4.95
C GLY A 101 -27.79 25.37 3.65
N VAL A 102 -26.54 25.53 3.19
CA VAL A 102 -26.02 24.90 1.97
C VAL A 102 -25.38 23.56 2.33
N ILE A 103 -26.20 22.57 2.66
CA ILE A 103 -25.77 21.20 2.95
C ILE A 103 -26.00 20.29 1.75
N PRO A 104 -25.19 19.24 1.55
CA PRO A 104 -25.45 18.27 0.49
C PRO A 104 -26.69 17.43 0.83
N THR A 105 -27.38 17.00 -0.21
CA THR A 105 -28.38 15.95 -0.16
C THR A 105 -27.85 14.72 -0.88
N TYR A 106 -28.40 13.54 -0.61
CA TYR A 106 -27.98 12.30 -1.26
C TYR A 106 -29.12 11.71 -2.08
N ARG A 107 -28.75 11.19 -3.26
CA ARG A 107 -29.65 10.53 -4.20
C ARG A 107 -29.26 9.07 -4.35
N LEU A 108 -30.22 8.24 -4.70
CA LEU A 108 -30.04 6.82 -4.97
C LEU A 108 -29.59 6.60 -6.42
N VAL A 109 -28.73 5.61 -6.62
CA VAL A 109 -28.53 5.00 -7.92
C VAL A 109 -29.60 3.92 -8.11
N ASP A 110 -30.52 4.14 -9.06
CA ASP A 110 -31.72 3.30 -9.25
C ASP A 110 -31.80 2.61 -10.62
N THR A 111 -30.85 2.88 -11.52
CA THR A 111 -30.80 2.42 -12.92
C THR A 111 -31.92 2.91 -13.85
N CYS A 112 -32.96 3.58 -13.33
CA CYS A 112 -34.20 3.90 -14.03
C CYS A 112 -34.64 5.37 -13.90
N ALA A 113 -33.77 6.26 -13.41
CA ALA A 113 -34.03 7.69 -13.27
C ALA A 113 -35.33 7.99 -12.51
N ALA A 114 -35.51 7.30 -11.38
CA ALA A 114 -36.66 7.36 -10.48
C ALA A 114 -38.01 6.93 -11.10
N GLU A 115 -38.03 6.21 -12.23
CA GLU A 115 -39.26 5.60 -12.75
C GLU A 115 -39.83 4.57 -11.76
N PHE A 116 -38.96 3.83 -11.07
CA PHE A 116 -39.31 2.85 -10.05
C PHE A 116 -38.61 3.14 -8.72
N GLU A 117 -39.24 2.72 -7.62
CA GLU A 117 -38.64 2.80 -6.29
C GLU A 117 -37.44 1.84 -6.17
N ALA A 118 -36.25 2.38 -5.91
CA ALA A 118 -35.05 1.59 -5.66
C ALA A 118 -34.98 1.15 -4.19
N TYR A 119 -34.85 -0.14 -3.91
CA TYR A 119 -34.67 -0.64 -2.55
C TYR A 119 -33.21 -0.60 -2.09
N THR A 120 -32.27 -0.62 -3.04
CA THR A 120 -30.83 -0.66 -2.78
C THR A 120 -30.30 0.70 -2.32
N PRO A 121 -29.74 0.82 -1.11
CA PRO A 121 -29.23 2.07 -0.55
C PRO A 121 -27.82 2.41 -1.05
N TYR A 122 -27.71 2.64 -2.36
CA TYR A 122 -26.51 3.12 -3.04
C TYR A 122 -26.64 4.62 -3.30
N TYR A 123 -25.90 5.43 -2.55
CA TYR A 123 -25.96 6.88 -2.53
C TYR A 123 -24.78 7.57 -3.23
N TYR A 124 -25.05 8.77 -3.75
CA TYR A 124 -24.06 9.79 -4.09
C TYR A 124 -24.57 11.18 -3.66
N SER A 125 -23.67 12.11 -3.36
CA SER A 125 -24.02 13.46 -2.89
C SER A 125 -24.29 14.42 -4.04
N THR A 126 -25.14 15.40 -3.76
CA THR A 126 -25.44 16.53 -4.65
C THR A 126 -25.93 17.72 -3.82
N TYR A 127 -26.04 18.89 -4.42
CA TYR A 127 -26.62 20.08 -3.76
C TYR A 127 -28.04 20.36 -4.29
N GLY A 128 -28.86 19.31 -4.26
CA GLY A 128 -30.23 19.26 -4.73
C GLY A 128 -31.25 19.84 -3.75
N SER A 129 -32.51 19.45 -3.93
CA SER A 129 -33.62 19.84 -3.05
C SER A 129 -34.12 18.69 -2.17
N GLU A 130 -33.99 17.44 -2.63
CA GLU A 130 -34.47 16.28 -1.91
C GLU A 130 -33.30 15.40 -1.48
N ASN A 131 -33.48 14.74 -0.35
CA ASN A 131 -32.53 13.86 0.28
C ASN A 131 -33.18 12.49 0.50
N GLU A 132 -32.58 11.46 -0.09
CA GLU A 132 -33.13 10.09 -0.14
C GLU A 132 -32.45 9.16 0.87
N ILE A 133 -31.62 9.70 1.76
CA ILE A 133 -31.10 8.94 2.91
C ILE A 133 -32.28 8.33 3.66
N ARG A 134 -32.16 7.03 3.96
CA ARG A 134 -33.13 6.28 4.74
C ARG A 134 -32.66 6.17 6.19
N PRO A 135 -33.16 7.01 7.10
CA PRO A 135 -32.79 6.92 8.51
C PRO A 135 -33.40 5.68 9.15
N ASN A 136 -32.70 5.14 10.13
CA ASN A 136 -33.23 4.15 11.07
C ASN A 136 -32.46 4.24 12.40
N ASP A 137 -32.96 3.55 13.41
CA ASP A 137 -32.43 3.55 14.78
C ASP A 137 -31.46 2.39 15.07
N LYS A 138 -30.99 1.67 14.04
CA LYS A 138 -29.99 0.62 14.24
C LYS A 138 -28.67 1.24 14.68
N ARG A 139 -27.88 0.46 15.41
CA ARG A 139 -26.47 0.77 15.65
C ARG A 139 -25.73 0.76 14.33
N LYS A 140 -24.95 1.81 14.04
CA LYS A 140 -24.30 2.01 12.74
C LYS A 140 -22.81 2.20 12.90
N ILE A 141 -22.02 1.49 12.10
CA ILE A 141 -20.59 1.72 11.99
C ILE A 141 -20.24 2.08 10.56
N MET A 142 -19.49 3.17 10.41
CA MET A 142 -18.96 3.62 9.13
C MET A 142 -17.58 3.04 8.89
N ILE A 143 -17.34 2.55 7.67
CA ILE A 143 -16.06 2.02 7.20
C ILE A 143 -15.56 2.93 6.09
N LEU A 144 -14.38 3.52 6.28
CA LEU A 144 -13.75 4.33 5.24
C LEU A 144 -12.84 3.45 4.36
N GLY A 145 -13.13 3.41 3.07
CA GLY A 145 -12.31 2.76 2.05
C GLY A 145 -11.04 3.55 1.70
N GLY A 146 -10.30 3.06 0.71
CA GLY A 146 -9.02 3.65 0.31
C GLY A 146 -9.09 4.71 -0.80
N GLY A 147 -10.21 4.80 -1.52
CA GLY A 147 -10.24 5.46 -2.82
C GLY A 147 -9.50 4.65 -3.89
N PRO A 148 -8.96 5.29 -4.94
CA PRO A 148 -8.39 4.58 -6.08
C PRO A 148 -7.15 3.75 -5.71
N ASN A 149 -7.05 2.57 -6.32
CA ASN A 149 -5.89 1.70 -6.21
C ASN A 149 -4.64 2.38 -6.79
N ARG A 150 -3.50 2.21 -6.12
CA ARG A 150 -2.17 2.67 -6.56
C ARG A 150 -1.09 1.78 -5.98
N ILE A 151 0.12 1.84 -6.53
CA ILE A 151 1.27 1.12 -5.95
C ILE A 151 1.42 1.51 -4.47
N GLY A 152 1.52 0.49 -3.60
CA GLY A 152 1.54 0.65 -2.14
C GLY A 152 0.18 0.68 -1.45
N GLN A 153 -0.92 0.94 -2.18
CA GLN A 153 -2.31 0.99 -1.69
C GLN A 153 -3.24 0.28 -2.68
N GLY A 154 -3.32 -1.05 -2.57
CA GLY A 154 -4.08 -1.90 -3.49
C GLY A 154 -5.31 -2.55 -2.85
N ILE A 155 -5.71 -3.66 -3.46
CA ILE A 155 -6.90 -4.45 -3.12
C ILE A 155 -6.84 -5.08 -1.72
N GLU A 156 -5.67 -5.13 -1.11
CA GLU A 156 -5.47 -5.72 0.21
C GLU A 156 -6.22 -4.94 1.30
N PHE A 157 -6.32 -3.62 1.12
CA PHE A 157 -7.09 -2.74 1.99
C PHE A 157 -8.61 -2.85 1.73
N ASP A 158 -9.00 -3.02 0.46
CA ASP A 158 -10.39 -3.29 0.10
C ASP A 158 -10.88 -4.60 0.75
N TYR A 159 -10.07 -5.66 0.69
CA TYR A 159 -10.34 -6.93 1.37
C TYR A 159 -10.61 -6.72 2.87
N CYS A 160 -9.82 -5.87 3.54
CA CYS A 160 -10.02 -5.56 4.96
C CYS A 160 -11.35 -4.85 5.20
N CYS A 161 -11.68 -3.82 4.40
CA CYS A 161 -12.95 -3.10 4.49
C CYS A 161 -14.16 -4.01 4.26
N VAL A 162 -14.11 -4.88 3.26
CA VAL A 162 -15.16 -5.88 2.96
C VAL A 162 -15.34 -6.84 4.14
N HIS A 163 -14.24 -7.37 4.69
CA HIS A 163 -14.30 -8.26 5.84
C HIS A 163 -14.82 -7.56 7.11
N ALA A 164 -14.56 -6.26 7.30
CA ALA A 164 -15.18 -5.49 8.36
C ALA A 164 -16.71 -5.41 8.18
N ALA A 165 -17.19 -5.09 6.97
CA ALA A 165 -18.62 -5.04 6.70
C ALA A 165 -19.30 -6.38 6.99
N PHE A 166 -18.71 -7.50 6.56
CA PHE A 166 -19.22 -8.83 6.84
C PHE A 166 -19.24 -9.16 8.34
N ALA A 167 -18.16 -8.81 9.07
CA ALA A 167 -18.09 -9.06 10.51
C ALA A 167 -19.12 -8.27 11.31
N LEU A 168 -19.37 -7.02 10.93
CA LEU A 168 -20.34 -6.14 11.58
C LEU A 168 -21.78 -6.55 11.27
N ARG A 169 -22.04 -7.00 10.04
CA ARG A 169 -23.32 -7.60 9.65
C ARG A 169 -23.62 -8.85 10.47
N GLU A 170 -22.64 -9.71 10.73
CA GLU A 170 -22.77 -10.87 11.63
C GLU A 170 -23.14 -10.47 13.07
N LEU A 171 -22.76 -9.27 13.52
CA LEU A 171 -23.12 -8.71 14.83
C LEU A 171 -24.46 -7.95 14.82
N GLY A 172 -25.16 -7.90 13.69
CA GLY A 172 -26.42 -7.15 13.52
C GLY A 172 -26.24 -5.62 13.55
N ILE A 173 -25.02 -5.13 13.31
CA ILE A 173 -24.70 -3.70 13.21
C ILE A 173 -24.88 -3.26 11.76
N GLU A 174 -25.57 -2.15 11.55
CA GLU A 174 -25.72 -1.56 10.21
C GLU A 174 -24.39 -0.98 9.73
N THR A 175 -23.99 -1.35 8.53
CA THR A 175 -22.70 -1.00 7.94
C THR A 175 -22.85 0.11 6.90
N ILE A 176 -22.07 1.18 7.06
CA ILE A 176 -21.99 2.28 6.10
C ILE A 176 -20.62 2.22 5.44
N MET A 177 -20.55 1.85 4.16
CA MET A 177 -19.31 1.91 3.39
C MET A 177 -19.19 3.27 2.70
N VAL A 178 -18.02 3.91 2.83
CA VAL A 178 -17.67 5.13 2.08
C VAL A 178 -16.42 4.84 1.25
N ASN A 179 -16.58 4.75 -0.07
CA ASN A 179 -15.47 4.51 -1.00
C ASN A 179 -15.82 5.05 -2.39
N SER A 180 -14.82 5.32 -3.24
CA SER A 180 -15.00 5.87 -4.59
C SER A 180 -14.30 5.06 -5.69
N ASN A 181 -13.77 3.88 -5.35
CA ASN A 181 -13.09 3.04 -6.33
C ASN A 181 -14.09 2.12 -7.04
N PRO A 182 -14.36 2.32 -8.34
CA PRO A 182 -15.36 1.52 -9.05
C PRO A 182 -14.95 0.05 -9.27
N GLU A 183 -13.68 -0.30 -9.07
CA GLU A 183 -13.16 -1.64 -9.34
C GLU A 183 -13.35 -2.62 -8.16
N THR A 184 -13.82 -2.11 -7.02
CA THR A 184 -13.69 -2.81 -5.73
C THR A 184 -14.96 -3.50 -5.26
N VAL A 185 -14.80 -4.53 -4.43
CA VAL A 185 -15.91 -5.26 -3.83
C VAL A 185 -16.55 -4.42 -2.71
N SER A 186 -15.81 -3.53 -2.04
CA SER A 186 -16.42 -2.63 -1.06
C SER A 186 -17.47 -1.70 -1.66
N THR A 187 -17.33 -1.31 -2.93
CA THR A 187 -18.30 -0.49 -3.66
C THR A 187 -19.39 -1.30 -4.36
N ASP A 188 -19.46 -2.60 -4.10
CA ASP A 188 -20.64 -3.40 -4.42
C ASP A 188 -21.71 -3.13 -3.35
N TYR A 189 -22.94 -2.84 -3.79
CA TYR A 189 -24.05 -2.55 -2.89
C TYR A 189 -24.49 -3.77 -2.05
N ASP A 190 -24.09 -4.99 -2.40
CA ASP A 190 -24.35 -6.19 -1.60
C ASP A 190 -23.41 -6.31 -0.39
N THR A 191 -22.28 -5.57 -0.39
CA THR A 191 -21.23 -5.67 0.63
C THR A 191 -21.61 -4.98 1.95
N SER A 192 -22.30 -3.84 1.90
CA SER A 192 -22.70 -3.07 3.08
C SER A 192 -24.20 -2.78 3.09
N ASP A 193 -24.74 -2.40 4.24
CA ASP A 193 -26.16 -2.02 4.37
C ASP A 193 -26.45 -0.67 3.74
N LYS A 194 -25.44 0.21 3.66
CA LYS A 194 -25.48 1.48 2.92
C LYS A 194 -24.15 1.71 2.23
N LEU A 195 -24.19 2.15 0.99
CA LEU A 195 -23.01 2.51 0.22
C LEU A 195 -23.07 3.99 -0.15
N TYR A 196 -22.04 4.74 0.22
CA TYR A 196 -21.82 6.11 -0.25
C TYR A 196 -20.63 6.10 -1.21
N PHE A 197 -20.93 6.27 -2.50
CA PHE A 197 -19.92 6.35 -3.55
C PHE A 197 -19.37 7.78 -3.63
N GLU A 198 -18.56 8.13 -2.65
CA GLU A 198 -18.15 9.51 -2.36
C GLU A 198 -16.63 9.63 -2.27
N PRO A 199 -16.06 10.81 -2.57
CA PRO A 199 -14.63 11.06 -2.36
C PRO A 199 -14.25 10.90 -0.88
N LEU A 200 -13.07 10.34 -0.63
CA LEU A 200 -12.54 10.16 0.73
C LEU A 200 -11.82 11.44 1.16
N THR A 201 -12.60 12.48 1.43
CA THR A 201 -12.12 13.77 1.92
C THR A 201 -12.72 14.09 3.28
N HIS A 202 -12.12 15.05 4.00
CA HIS A 202 -12.65 15.52 5.28
C HIS A 202 -14.05 16.12 5.11
N GLU A 203 -14.27 16.90 4.05
CA GLU A 203 -15.57 17.51 3.75
C GLU A 203 -16.67 16.45 3.57
N ASP A 204 -16.43 15.49 2.68
CA ASP A 204 -17.44 14.51 2.24
C ASP A 204 -17.76 13.50 3.35
N VAL A 205 -16.74 13.02 4.06
CA VAL A 205 -16.93 12.10 5.20
C VAL A 205 -17.71 12.78 6.32
N LEU A 206 -17.43 14.04 6.64
CA LEU A 206 -18.19 14.78 7.65
C LEU A 206 -19.64 15.02 7.22
N ASN A 207 -19.88 15.31 5.94
CA ASN A 207 -21.24 15.46 5.41
C ASN A 207 -22.08 14.20 5.61
N ILE A 208 -21.49 13.01 5.43
CA ILE A 208 -22.16 11.73 5.68
C ILE A 208 -22.34 11.51 7.19
N TYR A 209 -21.27 11.72 7.98
CA TYR A 209 -21.29 11.54 9.43
C TYR A 209 -22.39 12.37 10.12
N GLU A 210 -22.55 13.64 9.74
CA GLU A 210 -23.54 14.54 10.34
C GLU A 210 -24.99 14.11 10.09
N GLN A 211 -25.24 13.42 8.96
CA GLN A 211 -26.57 12.96 8.57
C GLN A 211 -26.87 11.54 9.08
N GLU A 212 -25.89 10.63 9.06
CA GLU A 212 -26.07 9.24 9.49
C GLU A 212 -25.84 9.01 10.99
N LYS A 213 -24.98 9.82 11.61
CA LYS A 213 -24.58 9.78 13.03
C LYS A 213 -24.19 8.37 13.51
N PRO A 214 -23.22 7.70 12.85
CA PRO A 214 -22.75 6.39 13.30
C PRO A 214 -22.14 6.44 14.71
N GLU A 215 -22.26 5.35 15.45
CA GLU A 215 -21.65 5.21 16.78
C GLU A 215 -20.12 5.05 16.72
N GLY A 216 -19.60 4.64 15.55
CA GLY A 216 -18.18 4.41 15.35
C GLY A 216 -17.76 4.53 13.88
N VAL A 217 -16.52 4.95 13.65
CA VAL A 217 -15.90 5.02 12.32
C VAL A 217 -14.57 4.28 12.33
N ILE A 218 -14.41 3.35 11.38
CA ILE A 218 -13.18 2.60 11.14
C ILE A 218 -12.36 3.32 10.06
N VAL A 219 -11.12 3.69 10.41
CA VAL A 219 -10.18 4.42 9.54
C VAL A 219 -8.89 3.64 9.26
N GLN A 220 -8.69 2.52 9.93
CA GLN A 220 -7.45 1.76 9.96
C GLN A 220 -7.35 0.71 8.83
N PHE A 221 -8.44 0.50 8.07
CA PHE A 221 -8.54 -0.61 7.11
C PHE A 221 -8.35 -0.17 5.65
N GLY A 222 -8.69 1.08 5.30
CA GLY A 222 -8.59 1.59 3.92
C GLY A 222 -7.20 2.09 3.50
N GLY A 223 -6.15 1.81 4.26
CA GLY A 223 -4.79 2.29 3.99
C GLY A 223 -4.57 3.77 4.34
N GLN A 224 -3.67 4.45 3.63
CA GLN A 224 -3.22 5.79 4.03
C GLN A 224 -4.29 6.88 3.88
N THR A 225 -5.20 6.76 2.92
CA THR A 225 -6.24 7.78 2.66
C THR A 225 -7.08 8.08 3.91
N PRO A 226 -7.76 7.10 4.54
CA PRO A 226 -8.53 7.37 5.76
C PRO A 226 -7.66 7.66 6.99
N LEU A 227 -6.44 7.12 7.07
CA LEU A 227 -5.51 7.47 8.15
C LEU A 227 -5.19 8.97 8.16
N ASN A 228 -4.93 9.55 6.99
CA ASN A 228 -4.64 10.99 6.87
C ASN A 228 -5.85 11.87 7.27
N LEU A 229 -7.07 11.32 7.25
CA LEU A 229 -8.27 12.03 7.69
C LEU A 229 -8.52 11.88 9.20
N ALA A 230 -7.95 10.87 9.85
CA ALA A 230 -8.34 10.43 11.18
C ALA A 230 -8.24 11.53 12.26
N ALA A 231 -7.12 12.27 12.29
CA ALA A 231 -6.93 13.36 13.25
C ALA A 231 -7.95 14.50 13.05
N GLY A 232 -8.18 14.90 11.80
CA GLY A 232 -9.17 15.93 11.47
C GLY A 232 -10.60 15.49 11.77
N LEU A 233 -10.94 14.22 11.53
CA LEU A 233 -12.26 13.66 11.85
C LEU A 233 -12.48 13.60 13.37
N LYS A 234 -11.48 13.13 14.13
CA LYS A 234 -11.55 13.11 15.59
C LYS A 234 -11.69 14.52 16.19
N ALA A 235 -10.94 15.49 15.69
CA ALA A 235 -11.06 16.89 16.10
C ALA A 235 -12.45 17.49 15.80
N ALA A 236 -13.14 16.99 14.78
CA ALA A 236 -14.52 17.35 14.45
C ALA A 236 -15.58 16.57 15.27
N GLY A 237 -15.16 15.73 16.21
CA GLY A 237 -16.05 14.96 17.08
C GLY A 237 -16.56 13.64 16.49
N VAL A 238 -15.92 13.12 15.44
CA VAL A 238 -16.24 11.80 14.89
C VAL A 238 -15.70 10.70 15.84
N PRO A 239 -16.53 9.71 16.24
CA PRO A 239 -16.11 8.63 17.13
C PRO A 239 -15.26 7.60 16.37
N ILE A 240 -13.93 7.79 16.36
CA ILE A 240 -13.01 6.80 15.79
C ILE A 240 -12.94 5.59 16.73
N ILE A 241 -13.31 4.40 16.24
CA ILE A 241 -13.22 3.14 16.99
C ILE A 241 -11.97 2.36 16.60
N GLY A 242 -11.51 1.46 17.47
CA GLY A 242 -10.22 0.78 17.33
C GLY A 242 -9.04 1.62 17.81
N THR A 243 -7.86 1.37 17.25
CA THR A 243 -6.63 2.12 17.57
C THR A 243 -6.84 3.61 17.32
N GLN A 244 -6.50 4.43 18.32
CA GLN A 244 -6.74 5.87 18.28
C GLN A 244 -5.73 6.61 17.39
N PRO A 245 -6.12 7.76 16.78
CA PRO A 245 -5.23 8.55 15.92
C PRO A 245 -3.90 8.94 16.59
N GLU A 246 -3.91 9.20 17.90
CA GLU A 246 -2.71 9.55 18.66
C GLU A 246 -1.70 8.40 18.73
N SER A 247 -2.17 7.15 18.83
CA SER A 247 -1.30 5.98 18.77
C SER A 247 -0.71 5.77 17.38
N ILE A 248 -1.48 6.10 16.33
CA ILE A 248 -0.99 6.07 14.96
C ILE A 248 0.10 7.14 14.76
N GLU A 249 -0.14 8.36 15.23
CA GLU A 249 0.83 9.46 15.18
C GLU A 249 2.11 9.14 15.98
N LEU A 250 1.98 8.53 17.16
CA LEU A 250 3.13 8.08 17.97
C LEU A 250 4.01 7.08 17.20
N ALA A 251 3.41 6.19 16.42
CA ALA A 251 4.12 5.20 15.62
C ALA A 251 4.74 5.79 14.34
N GLU A 252 4.11 6.81 13.74
CA GLU A 252 4.61 7.48 12.52
C GLU A 252 5.64 8.59 12.82
N ASP A 253 5.54 9.29 13.97
CA ASP A 253 6.50 10.31 14.37
C ASP A 253 7.79 9.67 14.90
N ARG A 254 8.92 9.98 14.26
CA ARG A 254 10.18 9.29 14.58
C ARG A 254 10.70 9.59 15.98
N LYS A 255 10.48 10.78 16.52
CA LYS A 255 10.96 11.13 17.86
C LYS A 255 10.14 10.37 18.90
N LEU A 256 8.81 10.41 18.77
CA LEU A 256 7.92 9.68 19.66
C LEU A 256 8.15 8.16 19.57
N PHE A 257 8.34 7.65 18.36
CA PHE A 257 8.66 6.24 18.12
C PHE A 257 9.99 5.83 18.74
N ALA A 258 11.05 6.63 18.58
CA ALA A 258 12.34 6.34 19.20
C ALA A 258 12.27 6.33 20.73
N GLU A 259 11.60 7.32 21.33
CA GLU A 259 11.38 7.37 22.78
C GLU A 259 10.55 6.17 23.27
N MET A 260 9.59 5.71 22.48
CA MET A 260 8.82 4.50 22.77
C MET A 260 9.71 3.25 22.78
N LEU A 261 10.54 3.07 21.75
CA LEU A 261 11.44 1.92 21.68
C LEU A 261 12.48 1.92 22.81
N ASP A 262 13.00 3.09 23.18
CA ASP A 262 13.92 3.24 24.31
C ASP A 262 13.25 2.82 25.64
N ARG A 263 11.98 3.22 25.86
CA ARG A 263 11.21 2.78 27.05
C ARG A 263 10.97 1.27 27.08
N LEU A 264 10.78 0.66 25.90
CA LEU A 264 10.56 -0.78 25.76
C LEU A 264 11.87 -1.58 25.71
N GLU A 265 13.03 -0.92 25.79
CA GLU A 265 14.35 -1.52 25.62
C GLU A 265 14.51 -2.29 24.30
N LEU A 266 13.81 -1.84 23.25
CA LEU A 266 13.84 -2.42 21.92
C LEU A 266 14.89 -1.72 21.05
N ARG A 267 15.65 -2.52 20.31
CA ARG A 267 16.74 -2.01 19.47
C ARG A 267 16.18 -1.46 18.16
N GLN A 268 16.65 -0.28 17.76
CA GLN A 268 16.48 0.29 16.42
C GLN A 268 17.85 0.58 15.78
N THR A 269 17.88 0.84 14.49
CA THR A 269 19.09 1.31 13.82
C THR A 269 19.41 2.75 14.25
N PRO A 270 20.70 3.13 14.35
CA PRO A 270 21.06 4.54 14.53
C PRO A 270 20.45 5.41 13.43
N SER A 271 19.79 6.49 13.80
CA SER A 271 19.08 7.37 12.86
C SER A 271 19.22 8.85 13.19
N GLY A 272 18.68 9.70 12.33
CA GLY A 272 18.46 11.13 12.57
C GLY A 272 17.46 11.73 11.58
N SER A 273 17.08 12.98 11.82
CA SER A 273 16.15 13.75 11.00
C SER A 273 16.83 15.03 10.55
N ALA A 274 16.74 15.35 9.26
CA ALA A 274 17.37 16.51 8.65
C ALA A 274 16.34 17.34 7.86
N VAL A 275 16.46 18.66 7.95
CA VAL A 275 15.72 19.61 7.09
C VAL A 275 16.63 20.34 6.10
N SER A 276 17.94 20.09 6.17
CA SER A 276 18.94 20.66 5.26
C SER A 276 19.97 19.63 4.79
N GLU A 277 20.65 19.94 3.67
CA GLU A 277 21.73 19.12 3.10
C GLU A 277 22.85 18.87 4.14
N ASP A 278 23.29 19.93 4.84
CA ASP A 278 24.39 19.85 5.80
C ASP A 278 24.04 19.00 7.03
N GLU A 279 22.82 19.12 7.54
CA GLU A 279 22.33 18.28 8.65
C GLU A 279 22.31 16.80 8.26
N ALA A 280 21.81 16.48 7.06
CA ALA A 280 21.74 15.11 6.58
C ALA A 280 23.13 14.47 6.49
N ILE A 281 24.11 15.21 5.97
CA ILE A 281 25.50 14.75 5.88
C ILE A 281 26.09 14.53 7.26
N ALA A 282 25.93 15.50 8.18
CA ALA A 282 26.44 15.37 9.54
C ALA A 282 25.85 14.16 10.27
N ILE A 283 24.56 13.88 10.05
CA ILE A 283 23.91 12.67 10.57
C ILE A 283 24.51 11.41 9.94
N ALA A 284 24.63 11.37 8.60
CA ALA A 284 25.17 10.22 7.89
C ALA A 284 26.63 9.90 8.25
N GLU A 285 27.47 10.93 8.45
CA GLU A 285 28.85 10.77 8.92
C GLU A 285 28.92 10.26 10.36
N ARG A 286 28.00 10.71 11.21
CA ARG A 286 27.90 10.25 12.61
C ARG A 286 27.45 8.78 12.71
N ILE A 287 26.46 8.36 11.91
CA ILE A 287 25.90 7.00 11.98
C ILE A 287 26.62 5.99 11.05
N GLY A 288 27.31 6.48 10.02
CA GLY A 288 28.07 5.71 9.04
C GLY A 288 27.27 5.26 7.82
N TYR A 289 27.94 5.20 6.66
CA TYR A 289 27.37 4.70 5.40
C TYR A 289 27.45 3.17 5.27
N PRO A 290 26.58 2.54 4.45
CA PRO A 290 25.41 3.13 3.77
C PRO A 290 24.27 3.55 4.71
N VAL A 291 23.49 4.55 4.27
CA VAL A 291 22.30 5.06 4.95
C VAL A 291 21.07 4.95 4.03
N LEU A 292 19.92 4.66 4.62
CA LEU A 292 18.61 4.75 3.97
C LEU A 292 18.04 6.14 4.25
N VAL A 293 17.69 6.87 3.20
CA VAL A 293 17.01 8.16 3.32
C VAL A 293 15.56 8.07 2.90
N ARG A 294 14.67 8.69 3.66
CA ARG A 294 13.23 8.67 3.40
C ARG A 294 12.52 9.96 3.79
N PRO A 295 11.55 10.46 2.99
CA PRO A 295 10.67 11.54 3.43
C PRO A 295 9.72 11.05 4.54
N SER A 296 9.31 11.95 5.42
CA SER A 296 8.33 11.62 6.47
C SER A 296 6.89 11.51 5.92
N PHE A 297 6.05 10.66 6.52
CA PHE A 297 4.62 10.45 6.18
C PHE A 297 4.37 10.03 4.71
N VAL A 298 5.12 9.01 4.24
CA VAL A 298 4.96 8.44 2.90
C VAL A 298 4.65 6.94 2.98
N LEU A 299 3.84 6.45 2.04
CA LEU A 299 3.51 5.03 1.89
C LEU A 299 4.36 4.39 0.77
N GLY A 300 4.67 3.11 0.90
CA GLY A 300 5.25 2.32 -0.19
C GLY A 300 6.70 2.66 -0.51
N GLY A 301 7.43 3.25 0.44
CA GLY A 301 8.82 3.62 0.20
C GLY A 301 9.00 4.77 -0.78
N ARG A 302 7.97 5.60 -1.00
CA ARG A 302 8.02 6.65 -2.03
C ARG A 302 9.20 7.60 -1.81
N ALA A 303 10.03 7.75 -2.84
CA ALA A 303 11.26 8.53 -2.79
C ALA A 303 12.24 8.11 -1.66
N MET A 304 12.20 6.86 -1.21
CA MET A 304 13.24 6.29 -0.37
C MET A 304 14.46 5.91 -1.21
N GLU A 305 15.66 6.12 -0.68
CA GLU A 305 16.90 5.83 -1.40
C GLU A 305 17.98 5.26 -0.49
N LEU A 306 18.70 4.25 -0.99
CA LEU A 306 19.89 3.73 -0.35
C LEU A 306 21.12 4.50 -0.83
N VAL A 307 21.84 5.12 0.10
CA VAL A 307 22.93 6.05 -0.17
C VAL A 307 24.23 5.51 0.43
N TYR A 308 25.28 5.41 -0.39
CA TYR A 308 26.57 4.84 0.02
C TYR A 308 27.65 5.90 0.26
N HIS A 309 27.47 7.10 -0.31
CA HIS A 309 28.47 8.17 -0.29
C HIS A 309 27.82 9.55 -0.12
N ALA A 310 28.57 10.50 0.45
CA ALA A 310 28.07 11.85 0.74
C ALA A 310 27.59 12.61 -0.51
N ASP A 311 28.23 12.44 -1.67
CA ASP A 311 27.81 13.12 -2.90
C ASP A 311 26.45 12.66 -3.40
N ASP A 312 26.13 11.38 -3.19
CA ASP A 312 24.81 10.84 -3.50
C ASP A 312 23.74 11.39 -2.55
N LEU A 313 24.08 11.56 -1.26
CA LEU A 313 23.21 12.17 -0.26
C LEU A 313 22.88 13.63 -0.61
N ARG A 314 23.89 14.42 -1.00
CA ARG A 314 23.71 15.81 -1.44
C ARG A 314 22.72 15.93 -2.58
N ARG A 315 22.89 15.08 -3.60
CA ARG A 315 22.00 15.04 -4.76
C ARG A 315 20.57 14.68 -4.35
N TYR A 316 20.40 13.69 -3.47
CA TYR A 316 19.09 13.31 -2.95
C TYR A 316 18.40 14.48 -2.23
N MET A 317 19.10 15.13 -1.28
CA MET A 317 18.53 16.20 -0.47
C MET A 317 18.06 17.39 -1.32
N ARG A 318 18.79 17.75 -2.38
CA ARG A 318 18.37 18.81 -3.31
C ARG A 318 17.05 18.48 -4.00
N SER A 319 16.89 17.24 -4.47
CA SER A 319 15.63 16.79 -5.09
C SER A 319 14.49 16.62 -4.09
N ALA A 320 14.78 16.13 -2.88
CA ALA A 320 13.75 15.85 -1.87
C ALA A 320 13.16 17.13 -1.28
N ILE A 321 13.99 18.14 -1.00
CA ILE A 321 13.56 19.44 -0.45
C ILE A 321 12.64 20.18 -1.43
N GLU A 322 12.89 20.09 -2.75
CA GLU A 322 12.00 20.68 -3.77
C GLU A 322 10.59 20.07 -3.76
N VAL A 323 10.47 18.78 -3.41
CA VAL A 323 9.19 18.05 -3.43
C VAL A 323 8.40 18.21 -2.12
N SER A 324 9.08 18.36 -0.98
CA SER A 324 8.42 18.54 0.32
C SER A 324 9.21 19.48 1.25
N PRO A 325 9.12 20.81 1.03
CA PRO A 325 9.93 21.78 1.76
C PRO A 325 9.66 21.82 3.28
N GLU A 326 8.45 21.44 3.68
CA GLU A 326 7.98 21.53 5.06
C GLU A 326 8.18 20.23 5.86
N ARG A 327 8.69 19.15 5.24
CA ARG A 327 8.81 17.84 5.89
C ARG A 327 10.27 17.42 6.03
N PRO A 328 10.68 16.94 7.22
CA PRO A 328 12.03 16.43 7.41
C PRO A 328 12.27 15.13 6.62
N VAL A 329 13.52 14.96 6.21
CA VAL A 329 14.07 13.71 5.66
C VAL A 329 14.70 12.92 6.80
N LEU A 330 14.32 11.65 6.92
CA LEU A 330 14.93 10.71 7.86
C LEU A 330 16.15 10.06 7.22
N VAL A 331 17.21 9.90 8.02
CA VAL A 331 18.47 9.25 7.64
C VAL A 331 18.71 8.13 8.63
N ASP A 332 18.55 6.89 8.18
CA ASP A 332 18.67 5.67 8.98
C ASP A 332 19.93 4.88 8.57
N ARG A 333 20.65 4.29 9.52
CA ARG A 333 21.75 3.38 9.21
C ARG A 333 21.19 2.15 8.52
N PHE A 334 21.69 1.85 7.32
CA PHE A 334 21.25 0.68 6.58
C PHE A 334 21.91 -0.59 7.12
N LEU A 335 21.10 -1.64 7.33
CA LEU A 335 21.54 -2.96 7.77
C LEU A 335 21.75 -3.86 6.55
N GLU A 336 22.96 -3.85 5.98
CA GLU A 336 23.32 -4.77 4.90
C GLU A 336 23.23 -6.24 5.36
N ASP A 337 22.87 -7.14 4.45
CA ASP A 337 22.77 -8.60 4.69
C ASP A 337 21.84 -9.00 5.85
N ALA A 338 20.85 -8.18 6.19
CA ALA A 338 19.87 -8.50 7.22
C ALA A 338 18.64 -9.21 6.62
N ILE A 339 18.04 -10.12 7.40
CA ILE A 339 16.77 -10.76 7.07
C ILE A 339 15.66 -9.81 7.48
N GLU A 340 14.79 -9.42 6.54
CA GLU A 340 13.60 -8.64 6.86
C GLU A 340 12.44 -9.56 7.28
N VAL A 341 11.66 -9.11 8.25
CA VAL A 341 10.54 -9.86 8.83
C VAL A 341 9.35 -8.94 8.99
N ASP A 342 8.20 -9.36 8.46
CA ASP A 342 6.90 -8.75 8.74
C ASP A 342 6.15 -9.56 9.81
N VAL A 343 5.41 -8.88 10.68
CA VAL A 343 4.56 -9.52 11.68
C VAL A 343 3.22 -8.84 11.69
N ASP A 344 2.16 -9.59 11.36
CA ASP A 344 0.78 -9.13 11.55
C ASP A 344 0.24 -9.70 12.86
N CYS A 345 -0.43 -8.86 13.65
CA CYS A 345 -1.07 -9.27 14.89
C CYS A 345 -2.41 -8.55 15.10
N ILE A 346 -3.23 -9.11 16.00
CA ILE A 346 -4.45 -8.47 16.50
C ILE A 346 -4.27 -8.22 17.99
N ALA A 347 -4.67 -7.04 18.45
CA ALA A 347 -4.73 -6.72 19.87
C ALA A 347 -6.10 -6.15 20.27
N ASP A 348 -6.56 -6.44 21.48
CA ASP A 348 -7.83 -5.95 22.05
C ASP A 348 -7.63 -4.96 23.21
N GLY A 349 -6.40 -4.49 23.40
CA GLY A 349 -5.98 -3.61 24.50
C GLY A 349 -5.55 -4.36 25.77
N GLU A 350 -5.90 -5.64 25.93
CA GLU A 350 -5.42 -6.49 27.03
C GLU A 350 -4.41 -7.53 26.51
N ARG A 351 -4.76 -8.18 25.40
CA ARG A 351 -4.00 -9.24 24.76
C ARG A 351 -3.62 -8.83 23.34
N ALA A 352 -2.43 -9.26 22.93
CA ALA A 352 -1.99 -9.22 21.55
C ALA A 352 -1.63 -10.65 21.09
N VAL A 353 -2.19 -11.07 19.96
CA VAL A 353 -1.99 -12.41 19.38
C VAL A 353 -1.40 -12.25 17.99
N ILE A 354 -0.29 -12.97 17.75
CA ILE A 354 0.39 -12.99 16.47
C ILE A 354 -0.49 -13.72 15.46
N GLY A 355 -0.75 -13.09 14.31
CA GLY A 355 -1.37 -13.71 13.17
C GLY A 355 -0.39 -14.61 12.44
N ALA A 356 0.74 -14.03 12.01
CA ALA A 356 1.89 -14.78 11.51
C ALA A 356 3.16 -13.92 11.55
N ILE A 357 4.31 -14.60 11.65
CA ILE A 357 5.64 -14.05 11.39
C ILE A 357 6.04 -14.46 9.97
N MET A 358 6.35 -13.48 9.12
CA MET A 358 6.67 -13.64 7.70
C MET A 358 8.14 -13.35 7.47
N GLU A 359 8.91 -14.35 7.05
CA GLU A 359 10.33 -14.17 6.71
C GLU A 359 10.46 -13.80 5.23
N HIS A 360 11.13 -12.68 4.92
CA HIS A 360 11.39 -12.30 3.53
C HIS A 360 12.51 -13.13 2.92
N ILE A 361 12.36 -13.45 1.64
CA ILE A 361 13.41 -14.07 0.82
C ILE A 361 14.47 -13.02 0.52
N GLU A 362 14.08 -11.86 0.00
CA GLU A 362 14.95 -10.71 -0.18
C GLU A 362 15.54 -10.23 1.16
N GLU A 363 16.70 -9.58 1.06
CA GLU A 363 17.36 -8.92 2.20
C GLU A 363 16.72 -7.56 2.48
N ALA A 364 16.86 -7.10 3.73
CA ALA A 364 16.40 -5.78 4.14
C ALA A 364 16.97 -4.70 3.22
N GLY A 365 16.13 -3.75 2.80
CA GLY A 365 16.47 -2.71 1.81
C GLY A 365 15.85 -2.90 0.45
N ILE A 366 15.27 -4.07 0.20
CA ILE A 366 14.20 -4.22 -0.78
C ILE A 366 12.88 -4.05 -0.04
N HIS A 367 12.02 -3.18 -0.55
CA HIS A 367 10.76 -2.85 0.10
C HIS A 367 9.90 -4.11 0.31
N SER A 368 9.35 -4.30 1.52
CA SER A 368 8.49 -5.44 1.91
C SER A 368 7.38 -5.79 0.91
N GLY A 369 6.80 -4.78 0.28
CA GLY A 369 5.81 -4.94 -0.78
C GLY A 369 6.32 -5.63 -2.06
N ASP A 370 7.60 -5.49 -2.39
CA ASP A 370 8.27 -6.09 -3.54
C ASP A 370 9.00 -7.39 -3.21
N SER A 371 9.21 -7.68 -1.92
CA SER A 371 9.84 -8.91 -1.45
C SER A 371 8.86 -10.09 -1.49
N ALA A 372 9.38 -11.26 -1.87
CA ALA A 372 8.74 -12.53 -1.58
C ALA A 372 8.86 -12.81 -0.07
N CYS A 373 7.83 -13.41 0.53
CA CYS A 373 7.87 -13.78 1.94
C CYS A 373 7.20 -15.12 2.22
N VAL A 374 7.59 -15.75 3.32
CA VAL A 374 7.24 -17.13 3.65
C VAL A 374 6.58 -17.21 5.02
N VAL A 375 5.49 -17.97 5.10
CA VAL A 375 4.84 -18.41 6.34
C VAL A 375 4.73 -19.94 6.34
N PRO A 376 5.18 -20.65 7.39
CA PRO A 376 5.97 -20.15 8.52
C PRO A 376 7.42 -19.78 8.08
N THR A 377 8.13 -19.07 8.95
CA THR A 377 9.56 -18.74 8.77
C THR A 377 10.40 -20.00 8.58
N PHE A 378 11.50 -19.93 7.82
CA PHE A 378 12.24 -21.13 7.40
C PHE A 378 13.72 -21.12 7.83
N SER A 379 14.29 -19.99 8.23
CA SER A 379 15.70 -19.89 8.62
C SER A 379 15.95 -19.26 9.99
N LEU A 380 14.98 -18.54 10.56
CA LEU A 380 15.13 -17.88 11.86
C LEU A 380 15.18 -18.87 13.03
N SER A 381 16.01 -18.57 14.02
CA SER A 381 16.10 -19.37 15.25
C SER A 381 14.88 -19.17 16.14
N GLN A 382 14.51 -20.19 16.92
CA GLN A 382 13.37 -20.08 17.87
C GLN A 382 13.54 -18.92 18.85
N LYS A 383 14.78 -18.67 19.29
CA LYS A 383 15.11 -17.53 20.16
C LYS A 383 14.70 -16.20 19.53
N ILE A 384 15.01 -16.00 18.24
CA ILE A 384 14.64 -14.78 17.51
C ILE A 384 13.13 -14.70 17.30
N LEU A 385 12.46 -15.82 17.01
CA LEU A 385 10.99 -15.84 16.90
C LEU A 385 10.32 -15.44 18.22
N ASP A 386 10.82 -15.92 19.35
CA ASP A 386 10.31 -15.55 20.67
C ASP A 386 10.55 -14.05 20.96
N GLU A 387 11.73 -13.52 20.59
CA GLU A 387 12.07 -12.09 20.73
C GLU A 387 11.16 -11.21 19.86
N ILE A 388 10.91 -11.62 18.61
CA ILE A 388 9.98 -10.96 17.69
C ILE A 388 8.56 -10.93 18.28
N ALA A 389 8.05 -12.07 18.74
CA ALA A 389 6.72 -12.16 19.31
C ALA A 389 6.59 -11.30 20.58
N ALA A 390 7.60 -11.30 21.45
CA ALA A 390 7.63 -10.48 22.66
C ALA A 390 7.66 -8.98 22.34
N ALA A 391 8.53 -8.55 21.42
CA ALA A 391 8.64 -7.16 20.98
C ALA A 391 7.33 -6.66 20.36
N THR A 392 6.72 -7.45 19.46
CA THR A 392 5.43 -7.13 18.84
C THR A 392 4.34 -6.94 19.90
N LYS A 393 4.22 -7.85 20.87
CA LYS A 393 3.23 -7.75 21.95
C LYS A 393 3.49 -6.58 22.90
N ALA A 394 4.76 -6.21 23.11
CA ALA A 394 5.13 -5.04 23.91
C ALA A 394 4.71 -3.74 23.22
N MET A 395 5.03 -3.60 21.92
CA MET A 395 4.63 -2.43 21.13
C MET A 395 3.10 -2.32 20.99
N ALA A 396 2.40 -3.44 20.80
CA ALA A 396 0.93 -3.45 20.76
C ALA A 396 0.31 -2.84 22.03
N ARG A 397 0.90 -3.14 23.19
CA ARG A 397 0.43 -2.67 24.50
C ARG A 397 0.73 -1.19 24.71
N GLU A 398 1.96 -0.78 24.40
CA GLU A 398 2.41 0.62 24.53
C GLU A 398 1.61 1.55 23.61
N LEU A 399 1.33 1.11 22.39
CA LEU A 399 0.48 1.83 21.43
C LEU A 399 -1.02 1.67 21.71
N GLN A 400 -1.41 0.89 22.72
CA GLN A 400 -2.81 0.62 23.07
C GLN A 400 -3.64 0.15 21.87
N VAL A 401 -3.07 -0.74 21.05
CA VAL A 401 -3.67 -1.22 19.81
C VAL A 401 -5.00 -1.90 20.10
N ARG A 402 -6.02 -1.55 19.31
CA ARG A 402 -7.33 -2.20 19.26
C ARG A 402 -7.68 -2.50 17.81
N GLY A 403 -7.52 -3.74 17.39
CA GLY A 403 -7.62 -4.17 16.00
C GLY A 403 -6.29 -4.71 15.48
N LEU A 404 -5.99 -4.44 14.21
CA LEU A 404 -4.77 -4.91 13.54
C LEU A 404 -3.57 -4.01 13.84
N MET A 405 -2.39 -4.63 13.91
CA MET A 405 -1.09 -3.96 13.84
C MET A 405 -0.12 -4.81 13.04
N ASN A 406 0.71 -4.15 12.25
CA ASN A 406 1.86 -4.73 11.57
C ASN A 406 3.16 -4.18 12.15
N VAL A 407 4.19 -5.01 12.22
CA VAL A 407 5.53 -4.62 12.65
C VAL A 407 6.54 -5.16 11.65
N GLN A 408 7.51 -4.33 11.28
CA GLN A 408 8.65 -4.73 10.46
C GLN A 408 9.93 -4.75 11.28
N PHE A 409 10.69 -5.83 11.14
CA PHE A 409 11.97 -6.03 11.80
C PHE A 409 13.05 -6.37 10.78
N ALA A 410 14.30 -6.12 11.18
CA ALA A 410 15.48 -6.69 10.57
C ALA A 410 16.21 -7.58 11.58
N VAL A 411 16.66 -8.74 11.13
CA VAL A 411 17.47 -9.68 11.92
C VAL A 411 18.86 -9.77 11.30
N LYS A 412 19.89 -9.44 12.08
CA LYS A 412 21.28 -9.57 11.67
C LYS A 412 22.12 -10.13 12.81
N ASP A 413 22.90 -11.18 12.55
CA ASP A 413 23.79 -11.81 13.52
C ASP A 413 23.09 -12.16 14.86
N GLU A 414 21.90 -12.79 14.80
CA GLU A 414 21.06 -13.11 15.98
C GLU A 414 20.71 -11.87 16.85
N LYS A 415 20.58 -10.70 16.22
CA LYS A 415 20.08 -9.48 16.84
C LYS A 415 18.86 -8.96 16.08
N LEU A 416 17.80 -8.70 16.84
CA LEU A 416 16.59 -8.06 16.34
C LEU A 416 16.74 -6.53 16.33
N TYR A 417 16.23 -5.91 15.27
CA TYR A 417 16.12 -4.46 15.09
C TYR A 417 14.71 -4.13 14.62
N VAL A 418 14.03 -3.20 15.29
CA VAL A 418 12.74 -2.66 14.84
C VAL A 418 12.97 -1.66 13.71
N LEU A 419 12.25 -1.82 12.60
CA LEU A 419 12.28 -0.89 11.47
C LEU A 419 11.13 0.12 11.57
N GLU A 420 9.89 -0.39 11.68
CA GLU A 420 8.68 0.41 11.81
C GLU A 420 7.53 -0.39 12.42
N VAL A 421 6.52 0.32 12.94
CA VAL A 421 5.25 -0.23 13.41
C VAL A 421 4.11 0.50 12.73
N ASN A 422 3.15 -0.25 12.22
CA ASN A 422 1.97 0.25 11.54
C ASN A 422 0.73 -0.21 12.33
N PRO A 423 0.18 0.59 13.26
CA PRO A 423 -0.94 0.17 14.12
C PRO A 423 -2.30 0.26 13.39
N ARG A 424 -2.35 -0.41 12.24
CA ARG A 424 -3.45 -0.48 11.28
C ARG A 424 -3.37 -1.80 10.49
N ALA A 425 -4.30 -2.01 9.57
CA ALA A 425 -4.17 -3.10 8.60
C ALA A 425 -2.94 -2.90 7.70
N SER A 426 -2.26 -3.99 7.39
CA SER A 426 -1.18 -4.06 6.40
C SER A 426 -1.67 -4.76 5.14
N ARG A 427 -0.89 -4.67 4.07
CA ARG A 427 -1.17 -5.39 2.83
C ARG A 427 -1.02 -6.91 2.97
N THR A 428 -0.32 -7.39 3.98
CA THR A 428 -0.08 -8.83 4.20
C THR A 428 -1.25 -9.53 4.90
N VAL A 429 -2.19 -8.79 5.49
CA VAL A 429 -3.36 -9.35 6.21
C VAL A 429 -4.17 -10.37 5.39
N PRO A 430 -4.50 -10.13 4.10
CA PRO A 430 -5.18 -11.13 3.27
C PRO A 430 -4.33 -12.39 3.07
N PHE A 431 -3.04 -12.24 2.73
CA PHE A 431 -2.10 -13.35 2.57
C PHE A 431 -2.01 -14.20 3.85
N VAL A 432 -1.78 -13.56 4.99
CA VAL A 432 -1.73 -14.24 6.29
C VAL A 432 -3.04 -14.95 6.59
N SER A 433 -4.19 -14.28 6.36
CA SER A 433 -5.51 -14.88 6.59
C SER A 433 -5.74 -16.13 5.75
N LYS A 434 -5.22 -16.17 4.51
CA LYS A 434 -5.30 -17.33 3.63
C LYS A 434 -4.29 -18.42 3.99
N ALA A 435 -3.11 -18.07 4.49
CA ALA A 435 -2.11 -19.03 4.95
C ALA A 435 -2.59 -19.81 6.19
N ILE A 436 -3.11 -19.10 7.20
CA ILE A 436 -3.49 -19.73 8.49
C ILE A 436 -4.96 -20.14 8.55
N GLY A 437 -5.78 -19.72 7.57
CA GLY A 437 -7.21 -20.04 7.52
C GLY A 437 -8.09 -19.23 8.49
N ILE A 438 -7.56 -18.15 9.09
CA ILE A 438 -8.27 -17.27 10.03
C ILE A 438 -8.51 -15.90 9.38
N PRO A 439 -9.76 -15.39 9.35
CA PRO A 439 -10.06 -14.09 8.76
C PRO A 439 -9.67 -12.94 9.71
N LEU A 440 -8.38 -12.57 9.74
CA LEU A 440 -7.85 -11.60 10.70
C LEU A 440 -8.58 -10.25 10.67
N ALA A 441 -8.91 -9.73 9.48
CA ALA A 441 -9.68 -8.49 9.34
C ALA A 441 -11.10 -8.57 9.97
N LYS A 442 -11.77 -9.74 9.89
CA LYS A 442 -13.06 -9.93 10.56
C LYS A 442 -12.92 -9.89 12.07
N LEU A 443 -11.93 -10.61 12.61
CA LEU A 443 -11.69 -10.65 14.05
C LEU A 443 -11.33 -9.26 14.58
N ALA A 444 -10.43 -8.56 13.90
CA ALA A 444 -10.06 -7.21 14.26
C ALA A 444 -11.24 -6.23 14.19
N ALA A 445 -12.12 -6.33 13.20
CA ALA A 445 -13.35 -5.52 13.16
C ALA A 445 -14.24 -5.75 14.39
N LYS A 446 -14.43 -7.01 14.80
CA LYS A 446 -15.16 -7.35 16.03
C LYS A 446 -14.47 -6.78 17.28
N VAL A 447 -13.14 -6.85 17.34
CA VAL A 447 -12.35 -6.24 18.43
C VAL A 447 -12.54 -4.73 18.50
N MET A 448 -12.57 -4.03 17.35
CA MET A 448 -12.81 -2.59 17.31
C MET A 448 -14.20 -2.20 17.84
N THR A 449 -15.17 -3.13 17.89
CA THR A 449 -16.49 -2.93 18.51
C THR A 449 -16.55 -3.25 20.01
N GLY A 450 -15.43 -3.69 20.60
CA GLY A 450 -15.30 -3.97 22.04
C GLY A 450 -15.26 -5.45 22.42
N MET A 451 -15.32 -6.39 21.47
CA MET A 451 -15.12 -7.81 21.77
C MET A 451 -13.65 -8.10 22.10
N SER A 452 -13.40 -8.98 23.07
CA SER A 452 -12.06 -9.47 23.38
C SER A 452 -11.65 -10.64 22.47
N LEU A 453 -10.35 -10.83 22.30
CA LEU A 453 -9.77 -12.00 21.64
C LEU A 453 -10.11 -13.31 22.36
N GLY A 454 -10.34 -13.25 23.68
CA GLY A 454 -10.84 -14.38 24.46
C GLY A 454 -12.25 -14.81 24.03
N GLU A 455 -13.18 -13.87 23.88
CA GLU A 455 -14.55 -14.15 23.41
C GLU A 455 -14.57 -14.65 21.95
N LEU A 456 -13.62 -14.18 21.13
CA LEU A 456 -13.47 -14.59 19.73
C LEU A 456 -12.72 -15.93 19.56
N GLY A 457 -12.15 -16.48 20.64
CA GLY A 457 -11.40 -17.74 20.61
C GLY A 457 -10.03 -17.66 19.92
N PHE A 458 -9.57 -16.48 19.52
CA PHE A 458 -8.27 -16.29 18.88
C PHE A 458 -7.24 -15.85 19.92
N THR A 459 -6.75 -16.82 20.70
CA THR A 459 -5.93 -16.54 21.89
C THR A 459 -4.45 -16.85 21.73
N GLU A 460 -4.08 -17.59 20.68
CA GLU A 460 -2.74 -18.06 20.39
C GLU A 460 -2.46 -18.02 18.89
N GLU A 461 -1.17 -17.98 18.53
CA GLU A 461 -0.71 -18.02 17.15
C GLU A 461 -1.00 -19.40 16.53
N ILE A 462 -1.42 -19.41 15.27
CA ILE A 462 -1.67 -20.65 14.52
C ILE A 462 -0.55 -20.86 13.52
N LEU A 463 0.21 -21.94 13.69
CA LEU A 463 1.24 -22.35 12.74
C LEU A 463 0.65 -23.35 11.73
N PRO A 464 0.56 -23.00 10.43
CA PRO A 464 0.03 -23.91 9.42
C PRO A 464 1.01 -25.07 9.17
N PRO A 465 0.51 -26.29 8.88
CA PRO A 465 1.34 -27.47 8.59
C PRO A 465 1.92 -27.47 7.17
N HIS A 466 1.92 -26.32 6.50
CA HIS A 466 2.33 -26.13 5.11
C HIS A 466 3.05 -24.78 4.97
N TYR A 467 3.84 -24.64 3.91
CA TYR A 467 4.44 -23.36 3.54
C TYR A 467 3.53 -22.60 2.58
N SER A 468 3.39 -21.32 2.86
CA SER A 468 2.74 -20.32 2.03
C SER A 468 3.78 -19.28 1.64
N VAL A 469 3.99 -19.10 0.33
CA VAL A 469 4.95 -18.14 -0.22
C VAL A 469 4.18 -17.06 -0.96
N LYS A 470 4.28 -15.81 -0.51
CA LYS A 470 3.85 -14.62 -1.25
C LYS A 470 4.96 -14.23 -2.22
N GLU A 471 4.63 -13.91 -3.46
CA GLU A 471 5.56 -13.29 -4.42
C GLU A 471 4.90 -12.10 -5.10
N ALA A 472 5.70 -11.06 -5.38
CA ALA A 472 5.24 -9.81 -5.96
C ALA A 472 5.12 -9.91 -7.50
N VAL A 473 4.14 -9.20 -8.05
CA VAL A 473 3.89 -9.08 -9.49
C VAL A 473 4.23 -7.67 -9.96
N PHE A 474 5.13 -7.58 -10.94
CA PHE A 474 5.69 -6.31 -11.38
C PHE A 474 5.15 -5.86 -12.74
N PRO A 475 4.91 -4.56 -12.94
CA PRO A 475 4.42 -4.02 -14.20
C PRO A 475 5.53 -3.76 -15.22
N PHE A 476 6.73 -4.30 -15.04
CA PHE A 476 7.92 -3.96 -15.85
C PHE A 476 7.71 -4.14 -17.37
N LEU A 477 6.89 -5.11 -17.78
CA LEU A 477 6.53 -5.32 -19.20
C LEU A 477 5.76 -4.14 -19.82
N ARG A 478 5.12 -3.30 -19.00
CA ARG A 478 4.38 -2.12 -19.46
C ARG A 478 5.28 -0.91 -19.70
N PHE A 479 6.54 -0.96 -19.23
CA PHE A 479 7.44 0.18 -19.21
C PHE A 479 8.81 -0.17 -19.81
N GLU A 480 8.87 -0.27 -21.15
CA GLU A 480 10.12 -0.53 -21.85
C GLU A 480 11.19 0.53 -21.55
N GLY A 481 12.44 0.09 -21.37
CA GLY A 481 13.57 0.98 -21.07
C GLY A 481 13.67 1.42 -19.61
N VAL A 482 12.68 1.13 -18.77
CA VAL A 482 12.78 1.34 -17.33
C VAL A 482 13.68 0.29 -16.70
N ASN A 483 14.49 0.71 -15.74
CA ASN A 483 15.34 -0.19 -14.99
C ASN A 483 14.52 -1.17 -14.13
N ILE A 484 14.66 -2.46 -14.45
CA ILE A 484 14.11 -3.58 -13.69
C ILE A 484 15.03 -3.85 -12.50
N SER A 485 14.89 -3.10 -11.41
CA SER A 485 15.61 -3.41 -10.17
C SER A 485 14.73 -3.18 -8.95
N LEU A 486 14.94 -4.04 -7.95
CA LEU A 486 14.34 -3.91 -6.63
C LEU A 486 15.15 -2.90 -5.80
N GLY A 487 14.50 -2.31 -4.81
CA GLY A 487 15.09 -1.31 -3.92
C GLY A 487 14.10 -0.91 -2.84
N PRO A 488 14.38 0.18 -2.11
CA PRO A 488 13.57 0.58 -0.95
C PRO A 488 12.22 1.22 -1.31
N GLU A 489 11.97 1.51 -2.59
CA GLU A 489 10.67 1.98 -3.08
C GLU A 489 9.92 0.83 -3.75
N MET A 490 8.66 0.63 -3.36
CA MET A 490 7.76 -0.38 -3.91
C MET A 490 7.40 -0.08 -5.36
N LYS A 491 7.41 -1.11 -6.21
CA LYS A 491 7.05 -1.01 -7.65
C LYS A 491 6.03 -2.05 -8.09
N SER A 492 5.81 -3.08 -7.28
CA SER A 492 4.83 -4.12 -7.56
C SER A 492 3.39 -3.58 -7.55
N THR A 493 2.54 -4.19 -8.37
CA THR A 493 1.12 -3.83 -8.54
C THR A 493 0.17 -4.88 -7.98
N GLY A 494 0.69 -6.05 -7.60
CA GLY A 494 -0.09 -7.14 -7.02
C GLY A 494 0.82 -8.25 -6.53
N GLU A 495 0.22 -9.36 -6.12
CA GLU A 495 0.90 -10.49 -5.51
C GLU A 495 0.22 -11.82 -5.87
N VAL A 496 0.96 -12.90 -5.72
CA VAL A 496 0.48 -14.28 -5.86
C VAL A 496 0.92 -15.12 -4.66
N MET A 497 0.22 -16.24 -4.43
CA MET A 497 0.48 -17.14 -3.32
C MET A 497 0.74 -18.56 -3.82
N GLY A 498 1.91 -19.11 -3.51
CA GLY A 498 2.24 -20.52 -3.70
C GLY A 498 2.12 -21.28 -2.39
N ILE A 499 1.37 -22.39 -2.39
CA ILE A 499 1.17 -23.23 -1.20
C ILE A 499 1.60 -24.67 -1.47
N ASP A 500 2.43 -25.22 -0.60
CA ASP A 500 2.80 -26.64 -0.59
C ASP A 500 3.34 -27.07 0.79
N ALA A 501 3.38 -28.37 1.07
CA ALA A 501 4.06 -28.89 2.26
C ALA A 501 5.59 -28.78 2.15
N ASP A 502 6.12 -28.78 0.92
CA ASP A 502 7.52 -28.52 0.63
C ASP A 502 7.76 -27.05 0.27
N LEU A 503 8.66 -26.37 0.98
CA LEU A 503 8.97 -24.96 0.75
C LEU A 503 9.45 -24.68 -0.68
N GLY A 504 10.27 -25.57 -1.25
CA GLY A 504 10.77 -25.40 -2.62
C GLY A 504 9.64 -25.45 -3.65
N LEU A 505 8.68 -26.36 -3.49
CA LEU A 505 7.49 -26.43 -4.34
C LEU A 505 6.55 -25.23 -4.12
N ALA A 506 6.39 -24.76 -2.88
CA ALA A 506 5.62 -23.55 -2.59
C ALA A 506 6.21 -22.31 -3.30
N TYR A 507 7.53 -22.13 -3.22
CA TYR A 507 8.26 -21.08 -3.92
C TYR A 507 8.19 -21.25 -5.46
N ALA A 508 8.35 -22.47 -5.96
CA ALA A 508 8.22 -22.72 -7.40
C ALA A 508 6.82 -22.38 -7.94
N LYS A 509 5.77 -22.62 -7.16
CA LYS A 509 4.39 -22.22 -7.49
C LYS A 509 4.22 -20.70 -7.50
N SER A 510 4.81 -19.98 -6.55
CA SER A 510 4.75 -18.52 -6.55
C SER A 510 5.47 -17.93 -7.76
N GLN A 511 6.66 -18.43 -8.12
CA GLN A 511 7.37 -18.01 -9.34
C GLN A 511 6.59 -18.29 -10.62
N LEU A 512 5.94 -19.47 -10.71
CA LEU A 512 5.09 -19.84 -11.85
C LEU A 512 3.93 -18.86 -12.04
N ALA A 513 3.37 -18.36 -10.93
CA ALA A 513 2.22 -17.47 -10.95
C ALA A 513 2.60 -15.98 -11.13
N SER A 514 3.77 -15.55 -10.65
CA SER A 514 4.17 -14.13 -10.65
C SER A 514 4.90 -13.69 -11.93
N SER A 515 5.73 -14.58 -12.47
CA SER A 515 6.69 -14.26 -13.52
C SER A 515 6.78 -15.40 -14.53
N TRP A 516 7.95 -16.04 -14.64
CA TRP A 516 8.22 -17.14 -15.56
C TRP A 516 8.54 -18.40 -14.76
N PRO A 517 8.13 -19.59 -15.24
CA PRO A 517 8.41 -20.84 -14.56
C PRO A 517 9.91 -21.03 -14.33
N LEU A 518 10.29 -21.51 -13.15
CA LEU A 518 11.67 -21.91 -12.88
C LEU A 518 12.07 -23.07 -13.83
N PRO A 519 13.23 -22.99 -14.50
CA PRO A 519 13.67 -24.02 -15.42
C PRO A 519 14.12 -25.28 -14.66
N ARG A 520 14.03 -26.44 -15.29
CA ARG A 520 14.50 -27.71 -14.70
C ARG A 520 15.90 -28.13 -15.14
N ALA A 521 16.40 -27.56 -16.22
CA ALA A 521 17.72 -27.82 -16.79
C ALA A 521 18.11 -26.67 -17.73
N GLY A 522 19.36 -26.65 -18.19
CA GLY A 522 19.87 -25.66 -19.15
C GLY A 522 21.10 -24.95 -18.59
N ASN A 523 21.27 -23.68 -18.94
CA ASN A 523 22.36 -22.86 -18.41
C ASN A 523 21.87 -21.70 -17.55
N VAL A 524 22.66 -21.38 -16.54
CA VAL A 524 22.49 -20.20 -15.68
C VAL A 524 23.56 -19.18 -16.00
N PHE A 525 23.14 -17.94 -16.25
CA PHE A 525 24.06 -16.81 -16.35
C PHE A 525 24.20 -16.10 -15.00
N VAL A 526 25.44 -15.89 -14.55
CA VAL A 526 25.77 -15.28 -13.25
C VAL A 526 26.64 -14.05 -13.47
N SER A 527 26.14 -12.88 -13.06
CA SER A 527 26.91 -11.63 -13.06
C SER A 527 26.55 -10.79 -11.86
N VAL A 528 27.43 -10.76 -10.85
CA VAL A 528 27.14 -10.17 -9.54
C VAL A 528 28.05 -8.99 -9.18
N LYS A 529 27.63 -8.15 -8.23
CA LYS A 529 28.44 -7.05 -7.69
C LYS A 529 29.63 -7.61 -6.91
N ASP A 530 30.66 -6.79 -6.69
CA ASP A 530 31.92 -7.27 -6.08
C ASP A 530 31.72 -7.85 -4.68
N GLY A 531 30.85 -7.25 -3.86
CA GLY A 531 30.52 -7.76 -2.51
C GLY A 531 29.88 -9.15 -2.52
N ASP A 532 29.15 -9.48 -3.59
CA ASP A 532 28.37 -10.73 -3.69
C ASP A 532 29.20 -11.90 -4.23
N LYS A 533 30.36 -11.65 -4.84
CA LYS A 533 31.17 -12.68 -5.50
C LYS A 533 31.52 -13.85 -4.60
N ARG A 534 31.79 -13.58 -3.32
CA ARG A 534 32.12 -14.64 -2.34
C ARG A 534 30.91 -15.54 -2.09
N ASN A 535 29.74 -14.96 -1.88
CA ASN A 535 28.51 -15.67 -1.57
C ASN A 535 27.91 -16.35 -2.82
N ALA A 536 28.13 -15.77 -4.00
CA ALA A 536 27.71 -16.34 -5.29
C ALA A 536 28.36 -17.70 -5.61
N VAL A 537 29.51 -18.03 -5.00
CA VAL A 537 30.16 -19.35 -5.17
C VAL A 537 29.24 -20.48 -4.70
N ALA A 538 28.60 -20.33 -3.54
CA ALA A 538 27.71 -21.35 -3.00
C ALA A 538 26.48 -21.53 -3.90
N VAL A 539 25.87 -20.42 -4.33
CA VAL A 539 24.71 -20.44 -5.23
C VAL A 539 25.07 -21.10 -6.58
N ALA A 540 26.22 -20.75 -7.18
CA ALA A 540 26.64 -21.33 -8.45
C ALA A 540 26.91 -22.85 -8.34
N ARG A 541 27.44 -23.32 -7.21
CA ARG A 541 27.63 -24.76 -6.95
C ARG A 541 26.29 -25.49 -6.86
N GLU A 542 25.30 -24.93 -6.17
CA GLU A 542 23.95 -25.49 -6.10
C GLU A 542 23.35 -25.68 -7.51
N PHE A 543 23.47 -24.68 -8.38
CA PHE A 543 23.02 -24.81 -9.77
C PHE A 543 23.81 -25.87 -10.57
N ALA A 544 25.12 -25.94 -10.38
CA ALA A 544 25.96 -26.95 -11.03
C ALA A 544 25.58 -28.39 -10.59
N GLU A 545 25.32 -28.59 -9.29
CA GLU A 545 24.83 -29.87 -8.75
C GLU A 545 23.45 -30.26 -9.29
N LEU A 546 22.60 -29.28 -9.60
CA LEU A 546 21.31 -29.48 -10.27
C LEU A 546 21.45 -29.77 -11.78
N GLY A 547 22.68 -29.81 -12.31
CA GLY A 547 23.00 -30.14 -13.69
C GLY A 547 22.97 -28.95 -14.65
N PHE A 548 23.01 -27.71 -14.15
CA PHE A 548 23.07 -26.53 -15.00
C PHE A 548 24.51 -26.19 -15.42
N GLY A 549 24.68 -25.78 -16.67
CA GLY A 549 25.92 -25.14 -17.10
C GLY A 549 26.00 -23.71 -16.55
N ILE A 550 27.16 -23.32 -16.00
CA ILE A 550 27.37 -21.99 -15.43
C ILE A 550 28.07 -21.10 -16.46
N ILE A 551 27.48 -19.94 -16.75
CA ILE A 551 28.01 -18.92 -17.65
C ILE A 551 28.19 -17.63 -16.86
N ALA A 552 29.34 -16.96 -16.94
CA ALA A 552 29.56 -15.75 -16.14
C ALA A 552 30.43 -14.69 -16.82
N THR A 553 30.24 -13.44 -16.41
CA THR A 553 31.10 -12.31 -16.81
C THR A 553 32.49 -12.43 -16.22
N SER A 554 33.48 -11.81 -16.85
CA SER A 554 34.92 -11.91 -16.52
C SER A 554 35.25 -11.90 -15.02
N GLY A 555 34.74 -10.91 -14.27
CA GLY A 555 35.02 -10.78 -12.83
C GLY A 555 34.33 -11.83 -11.96
N THR A 556 33.11 -12.26 -12.34
CA THR A 556 32.36 -13.30 -11.64
C THR A 556 32.95 -14.68 -11.95
N ALA A 557 33.25 -14.95 -13.22
CA ALA A 557 33.88 -16.18 -13.68
C ALA A 557 35.22 -16.44 -12.98
N ALA A 558 36.05 -15.40 -12.81
CA ALA A 558 37.32 -15.53 -12.08
C ALA A 558 37.10 -15.92 -10.61
N ALA A 559 36.12 -15.33 -9.93
CA ALA A 559 35.81 -15.66 -8.54
C ALA A 559 35.27 -17.09 -8.39
N LEU A 560 34.40 -17.52 -9.31
CA LEU A 560 33.85 -18.88 -9.35
C LEU A 560 34.94 -19.94 -9.65
N ALA A 561 35.76 -19.70 -10.68
CA ALA A 561 36.84 -20.60 -11.08
C ALA A 561 37.90 -20.76 -9.99
N ALA A 562 38.22 -19.69 -9.27
CA ALA A 562 39.14 -19.73 -8.12
C ALA A 562 38.65 -20.66 -6.99
N HIS A 563 37.35 -20.97 -6.95
CA HIS A 563 36.74 -21.89 -6.00
C HIS A 563 36.30 -23.21 -6.65
N GLY A 564 36.85 -23.55 -7.82
CA GLY A 564 36.65 -24.85 -8.48
C GLY A 564 35.29 -25.06 -9.14
N VAL A 565 34.51 -23.98 -9.36
CA VAL A 565 33.26 -24.07 -10.13
C VAL A 565 33.59 -24.01 -11.62
N GLU A 566 33.18 -25.01 -12.39
CA GLU A 566 33.29 -25.00 -13.85
C GLU A 566 32.39 -23.90 -14.42
N VAL A 567 32.99 -22.98 -15.19
CA VAL A 567 32.29 -21.78 -15.67
C VAL A 567 32.73 -21.40 -17.07
N THR A 568 31.77 -21.19 -17.95
CA THR A 568 31.99 -20.61 -19.28
C THR A 568 32.06 -19.09 -19.16
N LYS A 569 33.24 -18.53 -19.38
CA LYS A 569 33.45 -17.08 -19.37
C LYS A 569 32.87 -16.43 -20.63
N VAL A 570 32.11 -15.35 -20.48
CA VAL A 570 31.63 -14.50 -21.58
C VAL A 570 32.07 -13.05 -21.40
N PHE A 571 32.09 -12.29 -22.50
CA PHE A 571 32.38 -10.86 -22.45
C PHE A 571 31.22 -10.10 -21.79
N LYS A 572 31.53 -9.02 -21.07
CA LYS A 572 30.52 -7.99 -20.80
C LYS A 572 30.07 -7.34 -22.11
N ILE A 573 28.91 -6.68 -22.10
CA ILE A 573 28.37 -6.04 -23.31
C ILE A 573 29.35 -4.99 -23.85
N ALA A 574 29.96 -4.19 -22.99
CA ALA A 574 31.01 -3.24 -23.37
C ALA A 574 32.35 -3.89 -23.80
N GLU A 575 32.60 -5.16 -23.46
CA GLU A 575 33.90 -5.83 -23.71
C GLU A 575 33.96 -6.51 -25.09
N GLY A 576 32.83 -6.90 -25.69
CA GLY A 576 32.81 -7.51 -27.03
C GLY A 576 31.76 -8.61 -27.23
N ARG A 577 32.01 -9.52 -28.20
CA ARG A 577 31.16 -10.69 -28.52
C ARG A 577 31.98 -12.00 -28.54
N PRO A 578 31.39 -13.14 -28.16
CA PRO A 578 30.00 -13.30 -27.72
C PRO A 578 29.78 -12.81 -26.28
N ASN A 579 28.68 -12.10 -26.06
CA ASN A 579 28.25 -11.63 -24.73
C ASN A 579 26.89 -12.23 -24.34
N VAL A 580 26.45 -11.96 -23.11
CA VAL A 580 25.17 -12.47 -22.57
C VAL A 580 23.96 -12.25 -23.49
N LEU A 581 23.88 -11.13 -24.22
CA LEU A 581 22.76 -10.87 -25.13
C LEU A 581 22.74 -11.83 -26.31
N ASP A 582 23.90 -12.29 -26.76
CA ASP A 582 24.02 -13.30 -27.83
C ASP A 582 23.49 -14.65 -27.36
N PHE A 583 23.87 -15.06 -26.15
CA PHE A 583 23.41 -16.31 -25.54
C PHE A 583 21.90 -16.28 -25.26
N VAL A 584 21.37 -15.15 -24.78
CA VAL A 584 19.93 -14.94 -24.59
C VAL A 584 19.20 -15.06 -25.93
N LYS A 585 19.66 -14.39 -26.99
CA LYS A 585 19.07 -14.48 -28.33
C LYS A 585 19.11 -15.89 -28.92
N ASN A 586 20.17 -16.64 -28.65
CA ASN A 586 20.33 -18.02 -29.11
C ASN A 586 19.62 -19.05 -28.23
N SER A 587 18.81 -18.64 -27.25
CA SER A 587 18.12 -19.53 -26.29
C SER A 587 19.08 -20.44 -25.50
N GLN A 588 20.30 -19.97 -25.25
CA GLN A 588 21.34 -20.72 -24.53
C GLN A 588 21.36 -20.43 -23.02
N ILE A 589 20.49 -19.56 -22.52
CA ILE A 589 20.35 -19.23 -21.09
C ILE A 589 18.89 -19.45 -20.68
N GLN A 590 18.68 -20.15 -19.58
CA GLN A 590 17.36 -20.46 -19.02
C GLN A 590 17.11 -19.77 -17.68
N PHE A 591 18.15 -19.26 -17.03
CA PHE A 591 18.04 -18.55 -15.76
C PHE A 591 19.12 -17.47 -15.65
N ILE A 592 18.79 -16.30 -15.07
CA ILE A 592 19.73 -15.20 -14.89
C ILE A 592 19.83 -14.81 -13.42
N ILE A 593 21.06 -14.71 -12.91
CA ILE A 593 21.38 -14.11 -11.62
C ILE A 593 22.16 -12.82 -11.91
N ASN A 594 21.55 -11.67 -11.63
CA ASN A 594 22.17 -10.38 -11.85
C ASN A 594 21.89 -9.39 -10.72
N THR A 595 22.82 -9.31 -9.77
CA THR A 595 22.73 -8.38 -8.63
C THR A 595 23.23 -6.99 -9.05
N PRO A 596 22.46 -5.92 -8.86
CA PRO A 596 22.83 -4.58 -9.30
C PRO A 596 23.99 -3.99 -8.49
N SER A 597 24.77 -3.10 -9.11
CA SER A 597 25.85 -2.35 -8.45
C SER A 597 25.50 -0.85 -8.34
N GLY A 598 25.26 -0.37 -7.11
CA GLY A 598 24.96 1.04 -6.83
C GLY A 598 23.61 1.55 -7.37
N LYS A 599 23.38 2.87 -7.30
CA LYS A 599 22.10 3.52 -7.65
C LYS A 599 21.83 3.55 -9.16
N ILE A 600 22.84 3.93 -9.95
CA ILE A 600 22.73 4.03 -11.41
C ILE A 600 23.13 2.66 -11.95
N PRO A 601 22.17 1.84 -12.37
CA PRO A 601 22.53 0.57 -12.96
C PRO A 601 23.33 0.88 -14.21
N ARG A 602 24.45 0.17 -14.35
CA ARG A 602 25.24 0.28 -15.57
C ARG A 602 24.31 0.02 -16.76
N GLU A 603 24.48 0.77 -17.84
CA GLU A 603 23.67 0.63 -19.04
C GLU A 603 23.59 -0.84 -19.52
N ASP A 604 24.70 -1.56 -19.37
CA ASP A 604 24.83 -3.00 -19.60
C ASP A 604 23.85 -3.83 -18.75
N GLU A 605 23.69 -3.53 -17.47
CA GLU A 605 22.78 -4.25 -16.59
C GLU A 605 21.31 -4.05 -17.01
N VAL A 606 20.91 -2.81 -17.33
CA VAL A 606 19.56 -2.53 -17.83
C VAL A 606 19.28 -3.33 -19.09
N LYS A 607 20.24 -3.36 -20.03
CA LYS A 607 20.12 -4.15 -21.27
C LYS A 607 19.93 -5.65 -21.00
N ILE A 608 20.67 -6.22 -20.04
CA ILE A 608 20.55 -7.65 -19.66
C ILE A 608 19.14 -7.93 -19.14
N ARG A 609 18.67 -7.12 -18.18
CA ARG A 609 17.38 -7.36 -17.52
C ARG A 609 16.21 -7.16 -18.46
N THR A 610 16.26 -6.13 -19.31
CA THR A 610 15.27 -5.90 -20.37
C THR A 610 15.24 -7.06 -21.37
N ALA A 611 16.40 -7.58 -21.78
CA ALA A 611 16.47 -8.73 -22.68
C ALA A 611 15.92 -10.01 -22.03
N ALA A 612 16.20 -10.24 -20.74
CA ALA A 612 15.65 -11.36 -19.97
C ALA A 612 14.12 -11.31 -19.93
N LEU A 613 13.58 -10.14 -19.61
CA LEU A 613 12.13 -9.92 -19.55
C LEU A 613 11.47 -10.14 -20.91
N ALA A 614 12.06 -9.61 -21.99
CA ALA A 614 11.57 -9.77 -23.36
C ALA A 614 11.59 -11.24 -23.84
N GLN A 615 12.58 -12.03 -23.41
CA GLN A 615 12.70 -13.45 -23.77
C GLN A 615 12.04 -14.39 -22.75
N ARG A 616 11.33 -13.85 -21.76
CA ARG A 616 10.65 -14.62 -20.71
C ARG A 616 11.57 -15.54 -19.91
N ILE A 617 12.79 -15.07 -19.65
CA ILE A 617 13.78 -15.79 -18.85
C ILE A 617 13.64 -15.32 -17.39
N PRO A 618 13.42 -16.23 -16.41
CA PRO A 618 13.43 -15.87 -15.00
C PRO A 618 14.75 -15.21 -14.60
N ILE A 619 14.64 -14.12 -13.84
CA ILE A 619 15.78 -13.33 -13.40
C ILE A 619 15.69 -13.01 -11.91
N MET A 620 16.79 -13.23 -11.19
CA MET A 620 16.92 -12.88 -9.78
C MET A 620 17.93 -11.76 -9.61
N THR A 621 17.53 -10.70 -8.90
CA THR A 621 18.38 -9.54 -8.61
C THR A 621 19.02 -9.58 -7.22
N THR A 622 18.76 -10.63 -6.45
CA THR A 622 19.40 -10.90 -5.16
C THR A 622 19.96 -12.32 -5.11
N LEU A 623 20.98 -12.55 -4.29
CA LEU A 623 21.51 -13.90 -4.08
C LEU A 623 20.53 -14.78 -3.31
N ARG A 624 19.79 -14.24 -2.34
CA ARG A 624 18.81 -15.02 -1.56
C ARG A 624 17.66 -15.55 -2.43
N ALA A 625 17.15 -14.74 -3.37
CA ALA A 625 16.15 -15.19 -4.34
C ALA A 625 16.71 -16.24 -5.31
N ALA A 626 17.99 -16.13 -5.70
CA ALA A 626 18.67 -17.15 -6.49
C ALA A 626 18.84 -18.48 -5.73
N GLU A 627 19.14 -18.42 -4.42
CA GLU A 627 19.20 -19.60 -3.56
C GLU A 627 17.82 -20.25 -3.38
N ALA A 628 16.77 -19.46 -3.12
CA ALA A 628 15.39 -19.93 -3.05
C ALA A 628 14.96 -20.59 -4.36
N SER A 629 15.35 -20.00 -5.50
CA SER A 629 15.11 -20.56 -6.83
C SER A 629 15.82 -21.90 -7.02
N ALA A 630 17.09 -22.04 -6.62
CA ALA A 630 17.79 -23.31 -6.68
C ALA A 630 17.08 -24.41 -5.85
N LYS A 631 16.63 -24.07 -4.63
CA LYS A 631 15.82 -24.99 -3.78
C LYS A 631 14.49 -25.35 -4.43
N GLY A 632 13.82 -24.39 -5.08
CA GLY A 632 12.60 -24.63 -5.85
C GLY A 632 12.83 -25.59 -7.02
N ILE A 633 13.88 -25.37 -7.80
CA ILE A 633 14.27 -26.23 -8.93
C ILE A 633 14.60 -27.65 -8.45
N ARG A 634 15.37 -27.77 -7.36
CA ARG A 634 15.68 -29.07 -6.74
C ARG A 634 14.42 -29.86 -6.41
N SER A 635 13.41 -29.17 -5.88
CA SER A 635 12.14 -29.79 -5.48
C SER A 635 11.30 -30.17 -6.70
N LEU A 636 11.28 -29.34 -7.74
CA LEU A 636 10.67 -29.63 -9.04
C LEU A 636 11.31 -30.82 -9.78
N GLN A 637 12.61 -31.03 -9.61
CA GLN A 637 13.32 -32.19 -10.18
C GLN A 637 12.99 -33.48 -9.42
N LYS A 638 12.68 -33.39 -8.11
CA LYS A 638 12.37 -34.55 -7.25
C LYS A 638 10.93 -35.02 -7.36
N ALA A 639 9.97 -34.09 -7.45
CA ALA A 639 8.55 -34.40 -7.42
C ALA A 639 7.73 -33.51 -8.38
N PRO A 640 6.61 -34.02 -8.92
CA PRO A 640 5.68 -33.18 -9.68
C PRO A 640 4.95 -32.20 -8.77
N MET A 641 4.59 -31.03 -9.31
CA MET A 641 3.70 -30.10 -8.62
C MET A 641 2.29 -30.70 -8.49
N THR A 642 1.67 -30.51 -7.32
CA THR A 642 0.29 -30.91 -7.05
C THR A 642 -0.58 -29.70 -6.71
N VAL A 643 -1.90 -29.86 -6.79
CA VAL A 643 -2.88 -28.82 -6.47
C VAL A 643 -3.77 -29.27 -5.32
N LYS A 644 -4.14 -28.32 -4.47
CA LYS A 644 -5.12 -28.45 -3.39
C LYS A 644 -5.90 -27.15 -3.28
N SER A 645 -7.18 -27.26 -2.97
CA SER A 645 -8.04 -26.13 -2.61
C SER A 645 -7.66 -25.55 -1.25
N LEU A 646 -8.04 -24.30 -0.98
CA LEU A 646 -7.85 -23.69 0.33
C LEU A 646 -8.59 -24.47 1.43
N GLN A 647 -9.76 -25.02 1.11
CA GLN A 647 -10.56 -25.85 2.03
C GLN A 647 -9.81 -27.11 2.45
N GLU A 648 -9.08 -27.74 1.53
CA GLU A 648 -8.23 -28.90 1.86
C GLU A 648 -7.02 -28.51 2.73
N TYR A 649 -6.43 -27.32 2.52
CA TYR A 649 -5.34 -26.82 3.35
C TYR A 649 -5.79 -26.45 4.77
N HIS A 650 -6.98 -25.87 4.90
CA HIS A 650 -7.51 -25.44 6.21
C HIS A 650 -8.17 -26.59 6.99
N GLY A 651 -8.54 -27.68 6.32
CA GLY A 651 -9.23 -28.81 6.93
C GLY A 651 -10.50 -28.37 7.69
N SER A 652 -10.81 -29.03 8.82
CA SER A 652 -11.93 -28.65 9.69
C SER A 652 -11.62 -27.50 10.67
N GLN A 653 -10.37 -27.00 10.74
CA GLN A 653 -9.95 -26.00 11.72
C GLN A 653 -10.64 -24.63 11.53
N ALA A 654 -11.03 -24.27 10.30
CA ALA A 654 -11.74 -23.00 10.03
C ALA A 654 -13.18 -22.96 10.59
N SER A 655 -13.77 -24.11 10.92
CA SER A 655 -15.19 -24.21 11.31
C SER A 655 -15.47 -23.93 12.79
N SER A 656 -14.45 -23.99 13.67
CA SER A 656 -14.63 -23.84 15.12
C SER A 656 -14.54 -22.40 15.61
N LEU A 657 -13.76 -21.53 14.95
CA LEU A 657 -13.56 -20.13 15.35
C LEU A 657 -14.55 -19.14 14.71
N THR A 658 -15.33 -19.60 13.73
CA THR A 658 -16.33 -18.79 13.01
C THR A 658 -17.74 -18.91 13.59
N ARG A 659 -17.97 -19.84 14.53
CA ARG A 659 -19.24 -19.96 15.24
C ARG A 659 -19.08 -19.43 16.67
N PRO A 660 -19.71 -18.31 17.05
CA PRO A 660 -19.75 -17.92 18.45
C PRO A 660 -20.41 -19.05 19.26
N THR A 661 -19.69 -19.58 20.25
CA THR A 661 -20.23 -20.52 21.23
C THR A 661 -21.28 -19.79 22.07
N GLY A 662 -22.54 -19.78 21.62
CA GLY A 662 -23.62 -19.11 22.34
C GLY A 662 -24.90 -18.85 21.56
N PHE A 663 -24.91 -18.96 20.23
CA PHE A 663 -26.14 -18.76 19.45
C PHE A 663 -26.89 -20.10 19.30
N GLN A 664 -27.84 -20.37 20.19
CA GLN A 664 -28.90 -21.34 19.88
C GLN A 664 -29.85 -20.68 18.87
N PRO A 665 -30.12 -21.30 17.71
CA PRO A 665 -31.15 -20.81 16.82
C PRO A 665 -32.49 -20.91 17.55
N VAL A 666 -33.14 -19.78 17.80
CA VAL A 666 -34.55 -19.77 18.21
C VAL A 666 -35.33 -20.41 17.07
N GLY A 667 -35.97 -21.53 17.38
CA GLY A 667 -36.65 -22.39 16.43
C GLY A 667 -37.73 -21.66 15.61
N SER A 668 -37.95 -22.22 14.43
CA SER A 668 -39.01 -21.97 13.45
C SER A 668 -40.36 -21.56 14.02
#